data_AF-A0A7Y3K120-F1
#
_entry.id   AF-A0A7Y3K120-F1
#
_cell.length_a   1.000
_cell.length_b   1.000
_cell.length_c   1.000
_cell.angle_alpha   90.00
_cell.angle_beta   90.00
_cell.angle_gamma   90.00
#
_symmetry.space_group_name_H-M   'P 1'
#
loop_
_entity.id
_entity.type
_entity.pdbx_description
1 polymer ?
#
loop_
_entity_poly.entity_id
_entity_poly.type
_entity_poly.pdbx_seq_one_letter_code
_entity_poly.pdbx_strand_id
1 'polypeptide(L)'
;MKKHIRSRVLAVGIAGALLAGGVLPLIPMGVANAQSQPSAQQSLSRGSDLIGQKDFTTAKKVLLAIDPSQLSSADRTTLGNLLVEADKGIAASAVTNQVFQNAQSSLEDGHLAHAASLYQQVISSPDVSAQLKQEAQENLALTQAKQKELAPAMGDLLNKAIAAYNSGNLAEADADLNTIRVTGADLGDQNAQVSKYQVLIAQKRVAEAQAIEQARAKQLASQQQAQQAAAAKSRAAAEQTAAEQAAAQQKAAAAKQAAAHQAAQQKLAEQQAAAAQQAAAQKAAEEAAAKAAAEKAAAAQQAAMAQAAAQKQQEAALLAQQQQAETQAATARAAATQAAAAAAARQLAQQQAAAAAQAQAQQEAAAKAKAAQEAAAKAQETSSVPAKSAPTNTSSSPTVNSTPAVVAVAPAPVTKPAPAPTPAATVASPATKPMMTESQKQVDAQRASILLVAADDAVKAAQYQKAITMYTDAMALDPSNQAAVMGRNYAEKLATGEHVGLLSQTLYNQEILSQRATVIFNNDLRLSSQAMAAGKYAEALDHANDAEAEVTGSRNLFSQSDYAAMLARAREQIAEVQNAQQQAQQQAQIKQAQQVAADQQSLKARLAAERANRVNQLMGTAEDYLKQQQYQQALDTLNQVIEIDPTNNSARFERQMVQDQIEYNKWNHYNNLRSLETQKMHVRNEEEVIPYQNLLIYPSDWPELSRLRENEQTVSQSPADQEVERRLAANVHHIVANQTPFENVIDTLRSETGTNIVVNWSALEAAGVEKTTPVTLTLRDVPFKKVLQTVLQQVQGGGGTQLGYSIDEGVITISTHDQLAQQQVVRVYDIQDLLVQAPNFKDFPTFNLQSATQNSTAQVSSTGGGGIGNAGGGGGLFGGGGGGAGGAGASTGQSRKDLVSEITKLIENTVDRNSWVDNGGTVGTIRELNGQLVINQAPGDQQKIAALLTQLREARSIEISIEARFLLVSTNFLNDFGLGWNLTFNNGFFGNNSQPLTITNNTASTAIPETTGIPGSLGANTFGAGTGNDSLDVTGGFGSALSSYQLNLLLRATQEDKHSTTLTAPRVTLFNGQSAYITVTEQQNFVSSFTQTAGAAGIGGVSGIGTNLNISTLSTGVVLAVTATVSADHRYVVMTLQPSLSTLDGLDVFNITGQATTGGTGSNQPGFVQLPKISLTQVATTVSVPDGGTLLIGGQRLVGEVEVESGVPVLSKIPLINRLFTNRTYVRDSRVLLILVRPRIIIQKEWEKNQFGQNY
;
A
#
# COMPACT_ATOMS: atom_id res chain seq x y z
N MET A 1 7.80 -58.41 40.95
CA MET A 1 6.37 -58.15 41.26
C MET A 1 5.99 -56.84 40.56
N LYS A 2 5.13 -56.83 39.52
CA LYS A 2 3.65 -56.95 39.47
C LYS A 2 2.87 -55.64 39.79
N LYS A 3 2.46 -54.92 38.73
CA LYS A 3 1.11 -54.39 38.37
C LYS A 3 1.29 -53.59 37.06
N HIS A 4 0.76 -53.92 35.87
CA HIS A 4 -0.60 -54.24 35.36
C HIS A 4 -1.55 -53.02 35.32
N ILE A 5 -2.38 -52.75 34.28
CA ILE A 5 -2.65 -53.42 32.97
C ILE A 5 -3.24 -52.41 31.92
N ARG A 6 -3.44 -52.82 30.65
CA ARG A 6 -3.86 -52.02 29.47
C ARG A 6 -5.39 -51.95 29.22
N SER A 7 -5.78 -51.13 28.21
CA SER A 7 -6.87 -51.33 27.19
C SER A 7 -8.37 -51.22 27.60
N ARG A 8 -9.39 -51.02 26.72
CA ARG A 8 -9.63 -50.39 25.37
C ARG A 8 -11.15 -50.64 24.99
N VAL A 9 -11.72 -49.95 23.97
CA VAL A 9 -12.92 -50.34 23.13
C VAL A 9 -14.36 -49.88 23.55
N LEU A 10 -15.19 -49.64 22.49
CA LEU A 10 -16.62 -49.23 22.38
C LEU A 10 -17.66 -50.37 22.70
N ALA A 11 -19.01 -50.36 22.47
CA ALA A 11 -19.89 -49.72 21.45
C ALA A 11 -21.43 -49.87 21.68
N VAL A 12 -22.25 -49.34 20.72
CA VAL A 12 -23.70 -49.62 20.41
C VAL A 12 -24.75 -49.07 21.42
N GLY A 13 -25.91 -48.48 21.12
CA GLY A 13 -26.75 -48.32 19.90
C GLY A 13 -28.23 -48.77 20.15
N ILE A 14 -29.22 -48.01 19.61
CA ILE A 14 -30.61 -48.42 19.20
C ILE A 14 -31.84 -48.22 20.16
N ALA A 15 -32.93 -47.69 19.54
CA ALA A 15 -34.39 -47.65 19.88
C ALA A 15 -34.92 -46.72 21.01
N GLY A 16 -36.10 -46.09 20.90
CA GLY A 16 -37.07 -46.00 19.77
C GLY A 16 -38.46 -45.41 20.14
N ALA A 17 -39.35 -45.27 19.13
CA ALA A 17 -40.78 -44.82 19.15
C ALA A 17 -41.08 -43.29 19.06
N LEU A 18 -41.74 -42.74 18.01
CA LEU A 18 -43.15 -42.90 17.49
C LEU A 18 -44.17 -42.12 18.36
N LEU A 19 -45.11 -41.27 17.89
CA LEU A 19 -45.80 -41.05 16.59
C LEU A 19 -46.36 -39.61 16.47
N ALA A 20 -46.42 -39.05 15.25
CA ALA A 20 -47.62 -38.40 14.65
C ALA A 20 -47.24 -37.77 13.29
N GLY A 21 -47.93 -38.15 12.21
CA GLY A 21 -47.65 -37.64 10.86
C GLY A 21 -48.90 -37.09 10.17
N GLY A 22 -48.68 -36.37 9.05
CA GLY A 22 -49.75 -35.81 8.24
C GLY A 22 -49.24 -34.71 7.29
N VAL A 23 -49.28 -34.75 5.95
CA VAL A 23 -49.43 -35.77 4.89
C VAL A 23 -49.66 -34.97 3.59
N LEU A 24 -48.94 -35.31 2.52
CA LEU A 24 -49.19 -34.95 1.09
C LEU A 24 -49.01 -33.49 0.60
N PRO A 25 -48.79 -33.25 -0.72
CA PRO A 25 -48.50 -34.23 -1.79
C PRO A 25 -47.24 -33.96 -2.63
N LEU A 26 -46.76 -35.02 -3.27
CA LEU A 26 -45.74 -35.01 -4.32
C LEU A 26 -46.39 -35.57 -5.60
N ILE A 27 -46.74 -34.70 -6.57
CA ILE A 27 -47.35 -35.05 -7.87
C ILE A 27 -47.02 -33.97 -8.91
N PRO A 28 -47.03 -34.27 -10.22
CA PRO A 28 -46.04 -35.08 -10.93
C PRO A 28 -45.21 -34.23 -11.92
N MET A 29 -44.22 -34.84 -12.58
CA MET A 29 -43.63 -34.26 -13.79
C MET A 29 -44.70 -34.07 -14.86
N GLY A 30 -45.03 -32.82 -15.16
CA GLY A 30 -45.77 -32.46 -16.37
C GLY A 30 -44.86 -32.61 -17.59
N VAL A 31 -45.13 -33.60 -18.44
CA VAL A 31 -44.50 -33.70 -19.77
C VAL A 31 -45.03 -32.54 -20.62
N ALA A 32 -44.22 -31.48 -20.72
CA ALA A 32 -44.51 -30.33 -21.57
C ALA A 32 -43.44 -30.24 -22.66
N ASN A 33 -43.86 -30.55 -23.89
CA ASN A 33 -43.25 -30.29 -25.20
C ASN A 33 -41.77 -29.89 -25.29
N ALA A 34 -41.08 -30.54 -26.23
CA ALA A 34 -39.90 -29.98 -26.87
C ALA A 34 -40.24 -28.65 -27.56
N GLN A 35 -40.20 -27.55 -26.80
CA GLN A 35 -40.10 -26.21 -27.35
C GLN A 35 -38.69 -26.09 -27.95
N SER A 36 -38.66 -25.67 -29.21
CA SER A 36 -37.46 -25.24 -29.93
C SER A 36 -36.51 -24.47 -29.01
N GLN A 37 -35.20 -24.72 -29.12
CA GLN A 37 -34.21 -23.92 -28.40
C GLN A 37 -34.52 -22.42 -28.62
N PRO A 38 -34.50 -21.60 -27.55
CA PRO A 38 -34.75 -20.17 -27.69
C PRO A 38 -33.78 -19.59 -28.70
N SER A 39 -34.26 -18.73 -29.59
CA SER A 39 -33.39 -18.13 -30.61
C SER A 39 -32.26 -17.36 -29.92
N ALA A 40 -31.11 -17.24 -30.59
CA ALA A 40 -29.93 -16.59 -30.01
C ALA A 40 -30.24 -15.17 -29.47
N GLN A 41 -31.20 -14.47 -30.07
CA GLN A 41 -31.72 -13.17 -29.62
C GLN A 41 -32.61 -13.25 -28.37
N GLN A 42 -33.42 -14.29 -28.20
CA GLN A 42 -34.17 -14.52 -26.95
C GLN A 42 -33.23 -14.83 -25.77
N SER A 43 -32.16 -15.59 -26.01
CA SER A 43 -31.13 -15.87 -25.00
C SER A 43 -30.32 -14.62 -24.64
N LEU A 44 -30.02 -13.75 -25.61
CA LEU A 44 -29.43 -12.42 -25.37
C LEU A 44 -30.31 -11.53 -24.50
N SER A 45 -31.60 -11.41 -24.83
CA SER A 45 -32.57 -10.66 -24.01
C SER A 45 -32.61 -11.19 -22.58
N ARG A 46 -32.75 -12.51 -22.43
CA ARG A 46 -32.79 -13.18 -21.12
C ARG A 46 -31.51 -12.97 -20.31
N GLY A 47 -30.34 -12.98 -20.96
CA GLY A 47 -29.06 -12.65 -20.31
C GLY A 47 -29.01 -11.21 -19.81
N SER A 48 -29.51 -10.26 -20.60
CA SER A 48 -29.64 -8.85 -20.21
C SER A 48 -30.62 -8.67 -19.03
N ASP A 49 -31.77 -9.36 -19.05
CA ASP A 49 -32.76 -9.30 -17.97
C ASP A 49 -32.22 -9.86 -16.64
N LEU A 50 -31.42 -10.94 -16.71
CA LEU A 50 -30.76 -11.53 -15.54
C LEU A 50 -29.65 -10.64 -14.96
N ILE A 51 -28.90 -9.92 -15.81
CA ILE A 51 -27.96 -8.86 -15.37
C ILE A 51 -28.72 -7.73 -14.67
N GLY A 52 -29.86 -7.30 -15.22
CA GLY A 52 -30.75 -6.32 -14.56
C GLY A 52 -31.30 -6.79 -13.21
N GLN A 53 -31.45 -8.10 -13.01
CA GLN A 53 -31.85 -8.73 -11.74
C GLN A 53 -30.67 -9.00 -10.78
N LYS A 54 -29.43 -8.62 -11.16
CA LYS A 54 -28.17 -8.93 -10.46
C LYS A 54 -27.89 -10.43 -10.26
N ASP A 55 -28.50 -11.32 -11.06
CA ASP A 55 -28.10 -12.74 -11.13
C ASP A 55 -27.06 -12.93 -12.24
N PHE A 56 -25.87 -12.40 -11.96
CA PHE A 56 -24.75 -12.42 -12.90
C PHE A 56 -24.25 -13.85 -13.21
N THR A 57 -24.41 -14.80 -12.28
CA THR A 57 -23.98 -16.19 -12.46
C THR A 57 -24.91 -16.93 -13.44
N THR A 58 -26.22 -16.79 -13.30
CA THR A 58 -27.16 -17.39 -14.25
C THR A 58 -27.13 -16.63 -15.58
N ALA A 59 -26.97 -15.31 -15.56
CA ALA A 59 -26.79 -14.52 -16.79
C ALA A 59 -25.58 -15.01 -17.61
N LYS A 60 -24.40 -15.14 -16.99
CA LYS A 60 -23.19 -15.64 -17.67
C LYS A 60 -23.39 -17.05 -18.24
N LYS A 61 -24.07 -17.95 -17.52
CA LYS A 61 -24.41 -19.30 -18.04
C LYS A 61 -25.33 -19.25 -19.26
N VAL A 62 -26.35 -18.39 -19.26
CA VAL A 62 -27.29 -18.23 -20.38
C VAL A 62 -26.59 -17.60 -21.59
N LEU A 63 -25.73 -16.61 -21.38
CA LEU A 63 -24.97 -15.93 -22.43
C LEU A 63 -23.88 -16.83 -23.05
N LEU A 64 -23.16 -17.62 -22.24
CA LEU A 64 -22.16 -18.58 -22.73
C LEU A 64 -22.76 -19.76 -23.51
N ALA A 65 -24.06 -20.01 -23.38
CA ALA A 65 -24.76 -21.05 -24.13
C ALA A 65 -25.15 -20.63 -25.57
N ILE A 66 -24.84 -19.39 -25.97
CA ILE A 66 -25.19 -18.85 -27.29
C ILE A 66 -24.06 -19.10 -28.29
N ASP A 67 -24.34 -19.82 -29.37
CA ASP A 67 -23.39 -20.00 -30.49
C ASP A 67 -23.15 -18.66 -31.22
N PRO A 68 -21.90 -18.11 -31.22
CA PRO A 68 -21.60 -16.84 -31.87
C PRO A 68 -21.80 -16.83 -33.39
N SER A 69 -21.84 -18.00 -34.05
CA SER A 69 -22.07 -18.13 -35.49
C SER A 69 -23.49 -17.77 -35.90
N GLN A 70 -24.46 -17.90 -34.99
CA GLN A 70 -25.88 -17.63 -35.20
C GLN A 70 -26.27 -16.14 -34.98
N LEU A 71 -25.29 -15.28 -34.68
CA LEU A 71 -25.50 -13.87 -34.31
C LEU A 71 -24.98 -12.89 -35.38
N SER A 72 -25.70 -11.77 -35.54
CA SER A 72 -25.22 -10.64 -36.33
C SER A 72 -23.96 -10.01 -35.71
N SER A 73 -23.23 -9.19 -36.47
CA SER A 73 -22.04 -8.48 -35.96
C SER A 73 -22.37 -7.51 -34.81
N ALA A 74 -23.54 -6.87 -34.86
CA ALA A 74 -24.04 -6.04 -33.76
C ALA A 74 -24.36 -6.91 -32.53
N ASP A 75 -25.10 -8.01 -32.70
CA ASP A 75 -25.52 -8.87 -31.60
C ASP A 75 -24.34 -9.58 -30.91
N ARG A 76 -23.27 -9.92 -31.65
CA ARG A 76 -22.00 -10.41 -31.07
C ARG A 76 -21.30 -9.38 -30.20
N THR A 77 -21.40 -8.10 -30.56
CA THR A 77 -20.85 -7.00 -29.76
C THR A 77 -21.67 -6.84 -28.46
N THR A 78 -23.00 -6.94 -28.56
CA THR A 78 -23.90 -6.97 -27.40
C THR A 78 -23.61 -8.16 -26.49
N LEU A 79 -23.41 -9.36 -27.04
CA LEU A 79 -23.02 -10.56 -26.28
C LEU A 79 -21.71 -10.36 -25.50
N GLY A 80 -20.68 -9.83 -26.16
CA GLY A 80 -19.40 -9.51 -25.51
C GLY A 80 -19.55 -8.51 -24.36
N ASN A 81 -20.30 -7.44 -24.58
CA ASN A 81 -20.56 -6.43 -23.54
C ASN A 81 -21.32 -7.01 -22.34
N LEU A 82 -22.37 -7.80 -22.58
CA LEU A 82 -23.15 -8.43 -21.49
C LEU A 82 -22.34 -9.48 -20.72
N LEU A 83 -21.44 -10.23 -21.38
CA LEU A 83 -20.53 -11.15 -20.68
C LEU A 83 -19.53 -10.41 -19.78
N VAL A 84 -18.99 -9.27 -20.24
CA VAL A 84 -18.12 -8.40 -19.42
C VAL A 84 -18.89 -7.77 -18.25
N GLU A 85 -20.13 -7.35 -18.46
CA GLU A 85 -21.02 -6.83 -17.42
C GLU A 85 -21.30 -7.90 -16.34
N ALA A 86 -21.59 -9.14 -16.77
CA ALA A 86 -21.79 -10.27 -15.88
C ALA A 86 -20.51 -10.63 -15.10
N ASP A 87 -19.33 -10.63 -15.72
CA ASP A 87 -18.08 -10.93 -15.01
C ASP A 87 -17.70 -9.86 -13.98
N LYS A 88 -17.95 -8.57 -14.27
CA LYS A 88 -17.82 -7.50 -13.27
C LYS A 88 -18.78 -7.70 -12.10
N GLY A 89 -20.03 -8.07 -12.39
CA GLY A 89 -21.04 -8.36 -11.37
C GLY A 89 -20.70 -9.58 -10.50
N ILE A 90 -20.18 -10.65 -11.09
CA ILE A 90 -19.67 -11.83 -10.36
C ILE A 90 -18.53 -11.40 -9.42
N ALA A 91 -17.54 -10.66 -9.91
CA ALA A 91 -16.41 -10.17 -9.12
C ALA A 91 -16.86 -9.27 -7.95
N ALA A 92 -17.82 -8.37 -8.17
CA ALA A 92 -18.39 -7.53 -7.11
C ALA A 92 -19.18 -8.34 -6.06
N SER A 93 -19.95 -9.34 -6.50
CA SER A 93 -20.76 -10.18 -5.61
C SER A 93 -19.94 -11.14 -4.73
N ALA A 94 -18.74 -11.53 -5.18
CA ALA A 94 -17.89 -12.53 -4.51
C ALA A 94 -17.57 -12.17 -3.05
N VAL A 95 -17.25 -10.90 -2.78
CA VAL A 95 -16.96 -10.41 -1.41
C VAL A 95 -18.19 -10.56 -0.52
N THR A 96 -19.39 -10.23 -1.02
CA THR A 96 -20.60 -10.31 -0.19
C THR A 96 -21.09 -11.75 0.00
N ASN A 97 -20.87 -12.63 -0.99
CA ASN A 97 -21.09 -14.08 -0.83
C ASN A 97 -20.17 -14.66 0.26
N GLN A 98 -18.91 -14.21 0.34
CA GLN A 98 -18.00 -14.62 1.43
C GLN A 98 -18.49 -14.11 2.80
N VAL A 99 -18.98 -12.87 2.90
CA VAL A 99 -19.58 -12.34 4.14
C VAL A 99 -20.81 -13.16 4.54
N PHE A 100 -21.65 -13.59 3.59
CA PHE A 100 -22.80 -14.45 3.85
C PHE A 100 -22.40 -15.85 4.35
N GLN A 101 -21.40 -16.48 3.74
CA GLN A 101 -20.86 -17.77 4.21
C GLN A 101 -20.23 -17.66 5.61
N ASN A 102 -19.50 -16.58 5.87
CA ASN A 102 -18.96 -16.29 7.21
C ASN A 102 -20.06 -16.05 8.25
N ALA A 103 -21.21 -15.49 7.84
CA ALA A 103 -22.40 -15.33 8.69
C ALA A 103 -23.04 -16.70 9.02
N GLN A 104 -23.15 -17.59 8.03
CA GLN A 104 -23.62 -18.96 8.21
C GLN A 104 -22.71 -19.76 9.17
N SER A 105 -21.39 -19.74 8.96
CA SER A 105 -20.44 -20.36 9.91
C SER A 105 -20.60 -19.79 11.32
N SER A 106 -20.68 -18.46 11.46
CA SER A 106 -20.87 -17.82 12.77
C SER A 106 -22.21 -18.21 13.44
N LEU A 107 -23.24 -18.55 12.67
CA LEU A 107 -24.53 -19.03 13.18
C LEU A 107 -24.47 -20.51 13.60
N GLU A 108 -23.70 -21.34 12.89
CA GLU A 108 -23.43 -22.74 13.24
C GLU A 108 -22.54 -22.86 14.48
N ASP A 109 -21.51 -22.02 14.59
CA ASP A 109 -20.60 -21.91 15.74
C ASP A 109 -21.27 -21.30 17.00
N GLY A 110 -22.53 -20.85 16.89
CA GLY A 110 -23.28 -20.25 18.00
C GLY A 110 -22.86 -18.80 18.34
N HIS A 111 -22.06 -18.16 17.49
CA HIS A 111 -21.60 -16.78 17.63
C HIS A 111 -22.68 -15.79 17.12
N LEU A 112 -23.87 -15.86 17.70
CA LEU A 112 -25.08 -15.19 17.20
C LEU A 112 -24.94 -13.67 17.05
N ALA A 113 -24.20 -13.00 17.95
CA ALA A 113 -23.92 -11.56 17.85
C ALA A 113 -23.15 -11.21 16.57
N HIS A 114 -22.15 -12.03 16.24
CA HIS A 114 -21.32 -11.87 15.04
C HIS A 114 -22.11 -12.20 13.78
N ALA A 115 -22.82 -13.34 13.78
CA ALA A 115 -23.71 -13.74 12.69
C ALA A 115 -24.74 -12.65 12.33
N ALA A 116 -25.43 -12.08 13.33
CA ALA A 116 -26.39 -11.01 13.13
C ALA A 116 -25.76 -9.77 12.47
N SER A 117 -24.56 -9.38 12.89
CA SER A 117 -23.84 -8.25 12.28
C SER A 117 -23.46 -8.50 10.81
N LEU A 118 -23.03 -9.72 10.47
CA LEU A 118 -22.65 -10.09 9.11
C LEU A 118 -23.88 -10.23 8.20
N TYR A 119 -25.00 -10.79 8.67
CA TYR A 119 -26.25 -10.80 7.91
C TYR A 119 -26.77 -9.37 7.66
N GLN A 120 -26.72 -8.48 8.66
CA GLN A 120 -27.07 -7.07 8.48
C GLN A 120 -26.18 -6.40 7.43
N GLN A 121 -24.88 -6.72 7.39
CA GLN A 121 -23.94 -6.25 6.37
C GLN A 121 -24.35 -6.73 4.96
N VAL A 122 -24.69 -8.02 4.79
CA VAL A 122 -25.18 -8.58 3.52
C VAL A 122 -26.47 -7.88 3.05
N ILE A 123 -27.42 -7.65 3.95
CA ILE A 123 -28.70 -6.98 3.64
C ILE A 123 -28.45 -5.53 3.18
N SER A 124 -27.54 -4.82 3.86
CA SER A 124 -27.15 -3.44 3.55
C SER A 124 -26.34 -3.29 2.25
N SER A 125 -25.72 -4.35 1.75
CA SER A 125 -24.88 -4.31 0.54
C SER A 125 -25.73 -4.05 -0.71
N PRO A 126 -25.36 -3.08 -1.58
CA PRO A 126 -26.16 -2.72 -2.76
C PRO A 126 -26.15 -3.78 -3.87
N ASP A 127 -25.16 -4.68 -3.90
CA ASP A 127 -24.87 -5.55 -5.05
C ASP A 127 -25.23 -7.04 -4.86
N VAL A 128 -26.10 -7.31 -3.89
CA VAL A 128 -26.61 -8.66 -3.59
C VAL A 128 -27.91 -8.92 -4.33
N SER A 129 -28.08 -10.15 -4.86
CA SER A 129 -29.30 -10.59 -5.51
C SER A 129 -30.50 -10.56 -4.55
N ALA A 130 -31.71 -10.36 -5.08
CA ALA A 130 -32.93 -10.28 -4.26
C ALA A 130 -33.14 -11.55 -3.42
N GLN A 131 -32.80 -12.72 -3.98
CA GLN A 131 -32.90 -14.02 -3.30
C GLN A 131 -31.94 -14.14 -2.11
N LEU A 132 -30.66 -13.76 -2.26
CA LEU A 132 -29.70 -13.84 -1.15
C LEU A 132 -29.98 -12.77 -0.07
N LYS A 133 -30.55 -11.62 -0.44
CA LYS A 133 -31.06 -10.64 0.55
C LYS A 133 -32.21 -11.21 1.37
N GLN A 134 -33.15 -11.92 0.73
CA GLN A 134 -34.25 -12.58 1.43
C GLN A 134 -33.72 -13.67 2.37
N GLU A 135 -32.80 -14.51 1.90
CA GLU A 135 -32.18 -15.57 2.72
C GLU A 135 -31.38 -15.00 3.91
N ALA A 136 -30.70 -13.86 3.73
CA ALA A 136 -30.04 -13.14 4.81
C ALA A 136 -31.04 -12.52 5.82
N GLN A 137 -32.20 -12.03 5.36
CA GLN A 137 -33.27 -11.53 6.24
C GLN A 137 -33.91 -12.65 7.07
N GLU A 138 -34.16 -13.81 6.45
CA GLU A 138 -34.71 -14.98 7.14
C GLU A 138 -33.72 -15.54 8.18
N ASN A 139 -32.43 -15.65 7.83
CA ASN A 139 -31.39 -16.09 8.77
C ASN A 139 -31.10 -15.07 9.87
N LEU A 140 -31.19 -13.76 9.60
CA LEU A 140 -31.12 -12.72 10.63
C LEU A 140 -32.28 -12.86 11.63
N ALA A 141 -33.51 -13.05 11.15
CA ALA A 141 -34.68 -13.25 12.01
C ALA A 141 -34.55 -14.51 12.87
N LEU A 142 -34.03 -15.61 12.31
CA LEU A 142 -33.70 -16.83 13.06
C LEU A 142 -32.62 -16.58 14.13
N THR A 143 -31.58 -15.81 13.80
CA THR A 143 -30.51 -15.45 14.73
C THR A 143 -31.05 -14.61 15.90
N GLN A 144 -31.88 -13.60 15.61
CA GLN A 144 -32.53 -12.76 16.62
C GLN A 144 -33.52 -13.55 17.49
N ALA A 145 -34.24 -14.53 16.92
CA ALA A 145 -35.11 -15.42 17.68
C ALA A 145 -34.30 -16.27 18.69
N LYS A 146 -33.18 -16.88 18.26
CA LYS A 146 -32.26 -17.61 19.15
C LYS A 146 -31.65 -16.72 20.24
N GLN A 147 -31.27 -15.49 19.92
CA GLN A 147 -30.78 -14.53 20.91
C GLN A 147 -31.82 -14.23 21.99
N LYS A 148 -33.09 -14.07 21.59
CA LYS A 148 -34.20 -13.83 22.51
C LYS A 148 -34.55 -15.06 23.36
N GLU A 149 -34.43 -16.26 22.80
CA GLU A 149 -34.61 -17.53 23.52
C GLU A 149 -33.53 -17.74 24.60
N LEU A 150 -32.28 -17.37 24.31
CA LEU A 150 -31.14 -17.53 25.22
C LEU A 150 -31.02 -16.42 26.28
N ALA A 151 -31.78 -15.32 26.16
CA ALA A 151 -31.69 -14.17 27.07
C ALA A 151 -31.87 -14.51 28.57
N PRO A 152 -32.81 -15.37 29.01
CA PRO A 152 -32.93 -15.74 30.42
C PRO A 152 -31.69 -16.45 30.95
N ALA A 153 -31.15 -17.40 30.18
CA ALA A 153 -29.95 -18.15 30.54
C ALA A 153 -28.70 -17.26 30.61
N MET A 154 -28.60 -16.26 29.73
CA MET A 154 -27.52 -15.27 29.76
C MET A 154 -27.63 -14.30 30.96
N GLY A 155 -28.84 -14.04 31.46
CA GLY A 155 -29.06 -13.30 32.72
C GLY A 155 -28.59 -14.07 33.95
N ASP A 156 -28.87 -15.38 34.02
CA ASP A 156 -28.34 -16.25 35.07
C ASP A 156 -26.80 -16.36 35.00
N LEU A 157 -26.25 -16.45 33.78
CA LEU A 157 -24.82 -16.46 33.54
C LEU A 157 -24.13 -15.14 33.94
N LEU A 158 -24.82 -14.00 33.80
CA LEU A 158 -24.33 -12.71 34.28
C LEU A 158 -24.27 -12.67 35.81
N ASN A 159 -25.29 -13.18 36.50
CA ASN A 159 -25.28 -13.30 37.96
C ASN A 159 -24.14 -14.22 38.44
N LYS A 160 -23.89 -15.34 37.72
CA LYS A 160 -22.74 -16.23 37.94
C LYS A 160 -21.41 -15.51 37.75
N ALA A 161 -21.24 -14.73 36.67
CA ALA A 161 -20.04 -13.95 36.41
C ALA A 161 -19.76 -12.89 37.48
N ILE A 162 -20.81 -12.21 37.97
CA ILE A 162 -20.72 -11.24 39.07
C ILE A 162 -20.30 -11.93 40.37
N ALA A 163 -20.86 -13.11 40.67
CA ALA A 163 -20.46 -13.92 41.82
C ALA A 163 -18.98 -14.38 41.71
N ALA A 164 -18.55 -14.82 40.52
CA ALA A 164 -17.16 -15.20 40.25
C ALA A 164 -16.19 -14.01 40.39
N TYR A 165 -16.55 -12.82 39.91
CA TYR A 165 -15.75 -11.61 40.10
C TYR A 165 -15.61 -11.23 41.58
N ASN A 166 -16.71 -11.33 42.34
CA ASN A 166 -16.75 -11.03 43.77
C ASN A 166 -15.97 -12.05 44.61
N SER A 167 -15.94 -13.33 44.20
CA SER A 167 -15.11 -14.37 44.82
C SER A 167 -13.63 -14.32 44.42
N GLY A 168 -13.27 -13.50 43.43
CA GLY A 168 -11.91 -13.35 42.92
C GLY A 168 -11.55 -14.30 41.76
N ASN A 169 -12.47 -15.13 41.27
CA ASN A 169 -12.23 -15.96 40.09
C ASN A 169 -12.39 -15.15 38.78
N LEU A 170 -11.38 -14.34 38.46
CA LEU A 170 -11.39 -13.46 37.28
C LEU A 170 -11.27 -14.20 35.94
N ALA A 171 -10.90 -15.48 35.94
CA ALA A 171 -10.87 -16.30 34.72
C ALA A 171 -12.29 -16.76 34.35
N GLU A 172 -13.04 -17.27 35.33
CA GLU A 172 -14.42 -17.72 35.13
C GLU A 172 -15.38 -16.55 34.85
N ALA A 173 -15.23 -15.44 35.58
CA ALA A 173 -16.06 -14.25 35.35
C ALA A 173 -15.90 -13.67 33.93
N ASP A 174 -14.68 -13.70 33.38
CA ASP A 174 -14.36 -13.21 32.04
C ASP A 174 -14.85 -14.16 30.94
N ALA A 175 -14.71 -15.48 31.16
CA ALA A 175 -15.26 -16.50 30.27
C ALA A 175 -16.80 -16.39 30.17
N ASP A 176 -17.49 -16.31 31.31
CA ASP A 176 -18.94 -16.15 31.35
C ASP A 176 -19.38 -14.84 30.66
N LEU A 177 -18.74 -13.70 30.96
CA LEU A 177 -19.04 -12.41 30.30
C LEU A 177 -18.75 -12.41 28.79
N ASN A 178 -17.76 -13.18 28.34
CA ASN A 178 -17.47 -13.32 26.91
C ASN A 178 -18.55 -14.18 26.22
N THR A 179 -19.05 -15.25 26.85
CA THR A 179 -20.17 -16.04 26.33
C THR A 179 -21.44 -15.21 26.15
N ILE A 180 -21.77 -14.33 27.11
CA ILE A 180 -22.88 -13.37 26.98
C ILE A 180 -22.68 -12.46 25.76
N ARG A 181 -21.48 -11.90 25.60
CA ARG A 181 -21.13 -11.00 24.48
C ARG A 181 -21.18 -11.70 23.12
N VAL A 182 -20.73 -12.94 23.02
CA VAL A 182 -20.72 -13.76 21.79
C VAL A 182 -22.14 -14.18 21.39
N THR A 183 -23.00 -14.44 22.38
CA THR A 183 -24.43 -14.69 22.16
C THR A 183 -25.14 -13.39 21.74
N GLY A 184 -24.83 -12.26 22.37
CA GLY A 184 -25.47 -10.97 22.05
C GLY A 184 -26.96 -10.94 22.38
N ALA A 185 -27.38 -11.73 23.37
CA ALA A 185 -28.74 -11.68 23.89
C ALA A 185 -28.98 -10.34 24.61
N ASP A 186 -30.11 -9.70 24.35
CA ASP A 186 -30.48 -8.45 25.02
C ASP A 186 -31.01 -8.74 26.44
N LEU A 187 -30.24 -8.33 27.45
CA LEU A 187 -30.57 -8.46 28.87
C LEU A 187 -31.30 -7.22 29.43
N GLY A 188 -31.71 -6.28 28.58
CA GLY A 188 -32.34 -5.02 28.99
C GLY A 188 -31.42 -4.20 29.90
N ASP A 189 -31.94 -3.74 31.04
CA ASP A 189 -31.21 -2.93 32.03
C ASP A 189 -29.91 -3.59 32.53
N GLN A 190 -29.78 -4.92 32.44
CA GLN A 190 -28.60 -5.64 32.88
C GLN A 190 -27.41 -5.55 31.90
N ASN A 191 -27.62 -5.15 30.63
CA ASN A 191 -26.53 -4.95 29.67
C ASN A 191 -25.45 -3.97 30.18
N ALA A 192 -25.86 -2.96 30.96
CA ALA A 192 -24.93 -2.01 31.58
C ALA A 192 -24.00 -2.66 32.62
N GLN A 193 -24.41 -3.75 33.27
CA GLN A 193 -23.56 -4.48 34.20
C GLN A 193 -22.50 -5.32 33.46
N VAL A 194 -22.83 -5.91 32.30
CA VAL A 194 -21.88 -6.68 31.48
C VAL A 194 -20.62 -5.85 31.18
N SER A 195 -20.80 -4.65 30.60
CA SER A 195 -19.70 -3.74 30.27
C SER A 195 -18.96 -3.24 31.50
N LYS A 196 -19.68 -2.97 32.60
CA LYS A 196 -19.08 -2.53 33.87
C LYS A 196 -18.14 -3.58 34.47
N TYR A 197 -18.57 -4.84 34.53
CA TYR A 197 -17.74 -5.91 35.11
C TYR A 197 -16.57 -6.31 34.20
N GLN A 198 -16.68 -6.19 32.87
CA GLN A 198 -15.55 -6.34 31.96
C GLN A 198 -14.42 -5.32 32.26
N VAL A 199 -14.76 -4.03 32.43
CA VAL A 199 -13.78 -2.98 32.78
C VAL A 199 -13.15 -3.26 34.15
N LEU A 200 -13.93 -3.69 35.13
CA LEU A 200 -13.44 -4.03 36.48
C LEU A 200 -12.51 -5.27 36.49
N ILE A 201 -12.80 -6.29 35.67
CA ILE A 201 -11.92 -7.46 35.49
C ILE A 201 -10.61 -7.04 34.83
N ALA A 202 -10.65 -6.21 33.78
CA ALA A 202 -9.45 -5.72 33.11
C ALA A 202 -8.55 -4.91 34.09
N GLN A 203 -9.14 -4.02 34.88
CA GLN A 203 -8.42 -3.27 35.92
C GLN A 203 -7.79 -4.17 36.98
N LYS A 204 -8.51 -5.19 37.48
CA LYS A 204 -7.95 -6.17 38.42
C LYS A 204 -6.83 -7.00 37.79
N ARG A 205 -6.96 -7.48 36.55
CA ARG A 205 -5.90 -8.28 35.89
C ARG A 205 -4.61 -7.48 35.68
N VAL A 206 -4.68 -6.18 35.42
CA VAL A 206 -3.49 -5.31 35.38
C VAL A 206 -2.82 -5.23 36.76
N ALA A 207 -3.60 -5.08 37.83
CA ALA A 207 -3.07 -5.08 39.20
C ALA A 207 -2.50 -6.45 39.62
N GLU A 208 -3.14 -7.56 39.24
CA GLU A 208 -2.64 -8.92 39.48
C GLU A 208 -1.35 -9.20 38.69
N ALA A 209 -1.26 -8.77 37.42
CA ALA A 209 -0.03 -8.90 36.63
C ALA A 209 1.15 -8.17 37.30
N GLN A 210 0.93 -6.94 37.76
CA GLN A 210 1.93 -6.16 38.52
C GLN A 210 2.30 -6.85 39.85
N ALA A 211 1.34 -7.44 40.56
CA ALA A 211 1.60 -8.17 41.80
C ALA A 211 2.37 -9.50 41.56
N ILE A 212 2.04 -10.22 40.47
CA ILE A 212 2.74 -11.43 40.03
C ILE A 212 4.17 -11.09 39.61
N GLU A 213 4.39 -9.97 38.94
CA GLU A 213 5.73 -9.50 38.55
C GLU A 213 6.59 -9.18 39.79
N GLN A 214 6.04 -8.49 40.78
CA GLN A 214 6.69 -8.25 42.07
C GLN A 214 6.93 -9.55 42.87
N ALA A 215 6.00 -10.51 42.82
CA ALA A 215 6.17 -11.82 43.45
C ALA A 215 7.25 -12.65 42.75
N ARG A 216 7.30 -12.61 41.41
CA ARG A 216 8.30 -13.29 40.58
C ARG A 216 9.69 -12.71 40.80
N ALA A 217 9.83 -11.39 40.98
CA ALA A 217 11.07 -10.75 41.38
C ALA A 217 11.56 -11.25 42.76
N LYS A 218 10.66 -11.32 43.76
CA LYS A 218 10.98 -11.89 45.08
C LYS A 218 11.31 -13.38 45.02
N GLN A 219 10.62 -14.14 44.17
CA GLN A 219 10.85 -15.58 44.00
C GLN A 219 12.17 -15.85 43.28
N LEU A 220 12.53 -15.08 42.24
CA LEU A 220 13.87 -15.11 41.63
C LEU A 220 14.97 -14.82 42.66
N ALA A 221 14.81 -13.80 43.50
CA ALA A 221 15.78 -13.48 44.55
C ALA A 221 15.97 -14.66 45.54
N SER A 222 14.87 -15.31 45.96
CA SER A 222 14.93 -16.50 46.82
C SER A 222 15.55 -17.72 46.11
N GLN A 223 15.30 -17.87 44.81
CA GLN A 223 15.82 -18.98 44.01
C GLN A 223 17.31 -18.79 43.69
N GLN A 224 17.76 -17.54 43.50
CA GLN A 224 19.19 -17.17 43.44
C GLN A 224 19.90 -17.49 44.76
N GLN A 225 19.29 -17.19 45.93
CA GLN A 225 19.86 -17.58 47.22
C GLN A 225 19.96 -19.11 47.39
N ALA A 226 18.95 -19.87 46.94
CA ALA A 226 18.99 -21.33 46.95
C ALA A 226 20.05 -21.90 45.98
N GLN A 227 20.21 -21.30 44.79
CA GLN A 227 21.25 -21.66 43.83
C GLN A 227 22.65 -21.32 44.34
N GLN A 228 22.84 -20.20 45.02
CA GLN A 228 24.10 -19.84 45.69
C GLN A 228 24.44 -20.85 46.82
N ALA A 229 23.46 -21.31 47.59
CA ALA A 229 23.66 -22.36 48.60
C ALA A 229 23.99 -23.73 47.98
N ALA A 230 23.43 -24.07 46.81
CA ALA A 230 23.80 -25.27 46.06
C ALA A 230 25.21 -25.16 45.45
N ALA A 231 25.55 -24.01 44.88
CA ALA A 231 26.88 -23.70 44.33
C ALA A 231 27.98 -23.68 45.41
N ALA A 232 27.66 -23.26 46.64
CA ALA A 232 28.57 -23.37 47.77
C ALA A 232 28.87 -24.84 48.14
N LYS A 233 27.87 -25.72 48.09
CA LYS A 233 28.06 -27.16 48.36
C LYS A 233 28.87 -27.86 47.26
N SER A 234 28.69 -27.50 45.98
CA SER A 234 29.52 -28.04 44.90
C SER A 234 30.94 -27.45 44.88
N ARG A 235 31.13 -26.19 45.27
CA ARG A 235 32.47 -25.58 45.46
C ARG A 235 33.26 -26.27 46.56
N ALA A 236 32.66 -26.55 47.73
CA ALA A 236 33.33 -27.29 48.80
C ALA A 236 33.80 -28.70 48.36
N ALA A 237 33.06 -29.36 47.48
CA ALA A 237 33.46 -30.65 46.89
C ALA A 237 34.58 -30.49 45.84
N ALA A 238 34.58 -29.41 45.05
CA ALA A 238 35.61 -29.12 44.04
C ALA A 238 36.93 -28.62 44.66
N GLU A 239 36.87 -27.87 45.77
CA GLU A 239 38.04 -27.37 46.50
C GLU A 239 38.88 -28.50 47.09
N GLN A 240 38.26 -29.60 47.54
CA GLN A 240 38.99 -30.79 47.98
C GLN A 240 39.78 -31.44 46.83
N THR A 241 39.18 -31.60 45.65
CA THR A 241 39.86 -32.15 44.46
C THR A 241 40.94 -31.20 43.91
N ALA A 242 40.71 -29.89 43.97
CA ALA A 242 41.68 -28.88 43.56
C ALA A 242 42.90 -28.83 44.49
N ALA A 243 42.72 -29.04 45.79
CA ALA A 243 43.82 -29.10 46.76
C ALA A 243 44.76 -30.30 46.50
N GLU A 244 44.23 -31.48 46.17
CA GLU A 244 45.05 -32.63 45.76
C GLU A 244 45.85 -32.36 44.48
N GLN A 245 45.23 -31.72 43.48
CA GLN A 245 45.91 -31.38 42.23
C GLN A 245 46.96 -30.27 42.40
N ALA A 246 46.70 -29.28 43.25
CA ALA A 246 47.67 -28.22 43.57
C ALA A 246 48.92 -28.78 44.28
N ALA A 247 48.76 -29.75 45.19
CA ALA A 247 49.89 -30.43 45.84
C ALA A 247 50.75 -31.24 44.85
N ALA A 248 50.12 -31.87 43.85
CA ALA A 248 50.84 -32.55 42.77
C ALA A 248 51.60 -31.56 41.85
N GLN A 249 50.98 -30.43 41.52
CA GLN A 249 51.60 -29.39 40.70
C GLN A 249 52.76 -28.68 41.41
N GLN A 250 52.68 -28.45 42.73
CA GLN A 250 53.79 -27.88 43.51
C GLN A 250 55.04 -28.79 43.52
N LYS A 251 54.86 -30.11 43.60
CA LYS A 251 55.98 -31.06 43.42
C LYS A 251 56.62 -30.98 42.03
N ALA A 252 55.82 -30.82 40.98
CA ALA A 252 56.32 -30.66 39.61
C ALA A 252 57.01 -29.31 39.37
N ALA A 253 56.53 -28.23 40.01
CA ALA A 253 57.14 -26.90 39.94
C ALA A 253 58.51 -26.85 40.64
N ALA A 254 58.63 -27.45 41.83
CA ALA A 254 59.91 -27.55 42.54
C ALA A 254 60.98 -28.32 41.75
N ALA A 255 60.60 -29.41 41.06
CA ALA A 255 61.51 -30.15 40.19
C ALA A 255 62.00 -29.31 38.98
N LYS A 256 61.13 -28.49 38.37
CA LYS A 256 61.52 -27.56 37.30
C LYS A 256 62.41 -26.42 37.79
N GLN A 257 62.20 -25.91 39.00
CA GLN A 257 63.04 -24.86 39.60
C GLN A 257 64.47 -25.36 39.90
N ALA A 258 64.63 -26.61 40.34
CA ALA A 258 65.95 -27.21 40.53
C ALA A 258 66.75 -27.33 39.20
N ALA A 259 66.09 -27.75 38.11
CA ALA A 259 66.71 -27.81 36.79
C ALA A 259 67.07 -26.42 36.23
N ALA A 260 66.22 -25.41 36.46
CA ALA A 260 66.49 -24.02 36.07
C ALA A 260 67.72 -23.44 36.80
N HIS A 261 67.92 -23.79 38.09
CA HIS A 261 69.08 -23.34 38.85
C HIS A 261 70.41 -23.91 38.33
N GLN A 262 70.45 -25.17 37.85
CA GLN A 262 71.66 -25.73 37.24
C GLN A 262 71.98 -25.06 35.89
N ALA A 263 70.96 -24.80 35.06
CA ALA A 263 71.14 -24.08 33.79
C ALA A 263 71.60 -22.61 33.99
N ALA A 264 71.16 -21.97 35.07
CA ALA A 264 71.60 -20.62 35.44
C ALA A 264 73.09 -20.57 35.87
N GLN A 265 73.58 -21.60 36.58
CA GLN A 265 74.98 -21.67 37.02
C GLN A 265 75.97 -21.82 35.85
N GLN A 266 75.60 -22.55 34.78
CA GLN A 266 76.44 -22.67 33.58
C GLN A 266 76.52 -21.34 32.80
N LYS A 267 75.39 -20.64 32.60
CA LYS A 267 75.39 -19.32 31.93
C LYS A 267 76.12 -18.23 32.69
N LEU A 268 76.13 -18.29 34.04
CA LEU A 268 76.85 -17.34 34.87
C LEU A 268 78.38 -17.43 34.70
N ALA A 269 78.91 -18.64 34.48
CA ALA A 269 80.35 -18.85 34.24
C ALA A 269 80.81 -18.27 32.89
N GLU A 270 79.99 -18.40 31.83
CA GLU A 270 80.28 -17.80 30.52
C GLU A 270 80.20 -16.26 30.56
N GLN A 271 79.21 -15.70 31.28
CA GLN A 271 79.10 -14.24 31.47
C GLN A 271 80.26 -13.65 32.26
N GLN A 272 80.82 -14.37 33.25
CA GLN A 272 81.98 -13.90 34.02
C GLN A 272 83.26 -13.78 33.18
N ALA A 273 83.44 -14.62 32.15
CA ALA A 273 84.57 -14.52 31.23
C ALA A 273 84.46 -13.29 30.29
N ALA A 274 83.25 -12.98 29.80
CA ALA A 274 83.02 -11.79 28.96
C ALA A 274 83.10 -10.47 29.76
N ALA A 275 82.60 -10.46 31.00
CA ALA A 275 82.66 -9.30 31.88
C ALA A 275 84.10 -8.88 32.22
N ALA A 276 85.04 -9.85 32.34
CA ALA A 276 86.44 -9.57 32.63
C ALA A 276 87.14 -8.76 31.51
N GLN A 277 86.75 -8.93 30.24
CA GLN A 277 87.31 -8.18 29.12
C GLN A 277 86.69 -6.77 29.00
N GLN A 278 85.40 -6.61 29.33
CA GLN A 278 84.74 -5.30 29.33
C GLN A 278 85.18 -4.41 30.50
N ALA A 279 85.42 -4.98 31.68
CA ALA A 279 85.92 -4.26 32.85
C ALA A 279 87.32 -3.64 32.63
N ALA A 280 88.19 -4.30 31.85
CA ALA A 280 89.51 -3.77 31.51
C ALA A 280 89.44 -2.53 30.59
N ALA A 281 88.45 -2.46 29.70
CA ALA A 281 88.22 -1.31 28.82
C ALA A 281 87.53 -0.14 29.55
N GLN A 282 86.59 -0.42 30.46
CA GLN A 282 85.88 0.60 31.23
C GLN A 282 86.80 1.35 32.19
N LYS A 283 87.76 0.66 32.82
CA LYS A 283 88.70 1.29 33.77
C LYS A 283 89.58 2.38 33.14
N ALA A 284 89.91 2.27 31.85
CA ALA A 284 90.65 3.29 31.11
C ALA A 284 89.79 4.50 30.70
N ALA A 285 88.46 4.34 30.63
CA ALA A 285 87.53 5.43 30.33
C ALA A 285 87.13 6.22 31.60
N GLU A 286 87.01 5.55 32.75
CA GLU A 286 86.69 6.20 34.04
C GLU A 286 87.79 7.18 34.50
N GLU A 287 89.07 6.85 34.32
CA GLU A 287 90.18 7.75 34.70
C GLU A 287 90.20 9.06 33.89
N ALA A 288 89.74 9.03 32.64
CA ALA A 288 89.58 10.24 31.81
C ALA A 288 88.32 11.05 32.23
N ALA A 289 87.22 10.36 32.55
CA ALA A 289 85.97 11.00 32.97
C ALA A 289 86.07 11.68 34.35
N ALA A 290 86.80 11.07 35.30
CA ALA A 290 86.99 11.61 36.65
C ALA A 290 87.67 12.99 36.66
N LYS A 291 88.62 13.24 35.74
CA LYS A 291 89.28 14.54 35.60
C LYS A 291 88.35 15.64 35.08
N ALA A 292 87.49 15.32 34.10
CA ALA A 292 86.52 16.27 33.54
C ALA A 292 85.32 16.55 34.48
N ALA A 293 84.99 15.62 35.37
CA ALA A 293 83.94 15.80 36.38
C ALA A 293 84.33 16.82 37.47
N ALA A 294 85.60 16.89 37.84
CA ALA A 294 86.09 17.81 38.88
C ALA A 294 85.95 19.29 38.48
N GLU A 295 86.27 19.66 37.23
CA GLU A 295 86.12 21.05 36.75
C GLU A 295 84.64 21.46 36.60
N LYS A 296 83.76 20.54 36.17
CA LYS A 296 82.32 20.82 36.06
C LYS A 296 81.63 21.03 37.42
N ALA A 297 82.09 20.38 38.48
CA ALA A 297 81.55 20.57 39.83
C ALA A 297 81.78 22.01 40.35
N ALA A 298 82.95 22.60 40.07
CA ALA A 298 83.26 23.98 40.47
C ALA A 298 82.41 25.02 39.73
N ALA A 299 82.17 24.83 38.42
CA ALA A 299 81.32 25.72 37.63
C ALA A 299 79.83 25.63 38.03
N ALA A 300 79.35 24.44 38.41
CA ALA A 300 77.96 24.23 38.82
C ALA A 300 77.59 25.01 40.11
N GLN A 301 78.52 25.17 41.05
CA GLN A 301 78.27 25.91 42.29
C GLN A 301 78.11 27.43 42.07
N GLN A 302 78.80 28.00 41.08
CA GLN A 302 78.60 29.41 40.68
C GLN A 302 77.30 29.60 39.88
N ALA A 303 76.92 28.64 39.03
CA ALA A 303 75.66 28.69 38.28
C ALA A 303 74.41 28.62 39.20
N ALA A 304 74.46 27.82 40.27
CA ALA A 304 73.35 27.69 41.22
C ALA A 304 73.03 29.02 41.96
N MET A 305 74.05 29.82 42.29
CA MET A 305 73.84 31.14 42.91
C MET A 305 73.23 32.16 41.93
N ALA A 306 73.52 32.06 40.63
CA ALA A 306 72.89 32.90 39.60
C ALA A 306 71.42 32.51 39.35
N GLN A 307 71.09 31.21 39.39
CA GLN A 307 69.72 30.72 39.18
C GLN A 307 68.76 31.15 40.31
N ALA A 308 69.23 31.22 41.56
CA ALA A 308 68.46 31.74 42.69
C ALA A 308 68.10 33.24 42.54
N ALA A 309 68.93 34.02 41.85
CA ALA A 309 68.63 35.42 41.53
C ALA A 309 67.62 35.55 40.36
N ALA A 310 67.72 34.68 39.35
CA ALA A 310 66.82 34.67 38.21
C ALA A 310 65.37 34.25 38.58
N GLN A 311 65.20 33.30 39.50
CA GLN A 311 63.87 32.86 39.94
C GLN A 311 63.04 33.99 40.58
N LYS A 312 63.67 34.88 41.37
CA LYS A 312 63.00 36.07 41.92
C LYS A 312 62.58 37.11 40.87
N GLN A 313 63.19 37.12 39.69
CA GLN A 313 62.76 37.97 38.56
C GLN A 313 61.68 37.30 37.72
N GLN A 314 61.70 35.96 37.60
CA GLN A 314 60.68 35.20 36.89
C GLN A 314 59.32 35.22 37.60
N GLU A 315 59.29 35.19 38.94
CA GLU A 315 58.05 35.30 39.72
C GLU A 315 57.36 36.66 39.53
N ALA A 316 58.15 37.75 39.45
CA ALA A 316 57.64 39.09 39.12
C ALA A 316 57.15 39.21 37.66
N ALA A 317 57.82 38.53 36.71
CA ALA A 317 57.40 38.50 35.31
C ALA A 317 56.10 37.70 35.10
N LEU A 318 55.90 36.61 35.84
CA LEU A 318 54.70 35.78 35.76
C LEU A 318 53.43 36.54 36.17
N LEU A 319 53.52 37.38 37.21
CA LEU A 319 52.40 38.22 37.65
C LEU A 319 52.01 39.28 36.60
N ALA A 320 52.99 39.85 35.91
CA ALA A 320 52.76 40.79 34.80
C ALA A 320 52.19 40.07 33.55
N GLN A 321 52.62 38.85 33.28
CA GLN A 321 52.12 38.02 32.18
C GLN A 321 50.66 37.59 32.40
N GLN A 322 50.26 37.36 33.66
CA GLN A 322 48.88 37.02 34.01
C GLN A 322 47.91 38.18 33.74
N GLN A 323 48.29 39.42 34.06
CA GLN A 323 47.50 40.62 33.74
C GLN A 323 47.42 40.90 32.22
N GLN A 324 48.48 40.58 31.46
CA GLN A 324 48.42 40.67 29.99
C GLN A 324 47.51 39.59 29.37
N ALA A 325 47.50 38.37 29.92
CA ALA A 325 46.63 37.30 29.46
C ALA A 325 45.13 37.60 29.66
N GLU A 326 44.74 38.19 30.79
CA GLU A 326 43.35 38.62 31.01
C GLU A 326 42.93 39.75 30.05
N THR A 327 43.83 40.70 29.78
CA THR A 327 43.59 41.80 28.83
C THR A 327 43.45 41.28 27.39
N GLN A 328 44.23 40.26 27.02
CA GLN A 328 44.14 39.58 25.71
C GLN A 328 42.88 38.70 25.60
N ALA A 329 42.45 38.03 26.67
CA ALA A 329 41.20 37.28 26.70
C ALA A 329 39.96 38.19 26.56
N ALA A 330 40.00 39.40 27.13
CA ALA A 330 38.95 40.41 26.98
C ALA A 330 38.88 40.95 25.53
N THR A 331 40.01 41.23 24.90
CA THR A 331 40.05 41.66 23.48
C THR A 331 39.68 40.53 22.51
N ALA A 332 40.06 39.29 22.80
CA ALA A 332 39.63 38.13 22.02
C ALA A 332 38.11 37.89 22.10
N ARG A 333 37.48 38.08 23.28
CA ARG A 333 36.01 38.05 23.42
C ARG A 333 35.35 39.20 22.65
N ALA A 334 35.87 40.42 22.73
CA ALA A 334 35.35 41.55 21.94
C ALA A 334 35.45 41.31 20.42
N ALA A 335 36.57 40.75 19.95
CA ALA A 335 36.76 40.37 18.55
C ALA A 335 35.83 39.22 18.12
N ALA A 336 35.59 38.23 18.99
CA ALA A 336 34.63 37.15 18.73
C ALA A 336 33.18 37.69 18.64
N THR A 337 32.78 38.64 19.49
CA THR A 337 31.47 39.29 19.41
C THR A 337 31.33 40.15 18.15
N GLN A 338 32.38 40.85 17.72
CA GLN A 338 32.38 41.57 16.44
C GLN A 338 32.36 40.62 15.23
N ALA A 339 33.06 39.48 15.29
CA ALA A 339 33.01 38.46 14.25
C ALA A 339 31.63 37.79 14.15
N ALA A 340 30.98 37.52 15.29
CA ALA A 340 29.60 37.02 15.34
C ALA A 340 28.59 38.06 14.79
N ALA A 341 28.76 39.34 15.13
CA ALA A 341 27.93 40.42 14.57
C ALA A 341 28.16 40.60 13.05
N ALA A 342 29.39 40.47 12.57
CA ALA A 342 29.71 40.51 11.14
C ALA A 342 29.21 39.26 10.39
N ALA A 343 29.19 38.09 11.04
CA ALA A 343 28.58 36.88 10.50
C ALA A 343 27.05 37.02 10.41
N ALA A 344 26.39 37.51 11.47
CA ALA A 344 24.96 37.80 11.46
C ALA A 344 24.58 38.86 10.42
N ALA A 345 25.39 39.92 10.26
CA ALA A 345 25.18 40.93 9.22
C ALA A 345 25.38 40.34 7.80
N ARG A 346 26.33 39.42 7.60
CA ARG A 346 26.48 38.69 6.32
C ARG A 346 25.33 37.72 6.06
N GLN A 347 24.79 37.08 7.10
CA GLN A 347 23.64 36.19 6.99
C GLN A 347 22.36 36.98 6.67
N LEU A 348 22.18 38.16 7.29
CA LEU A 348 21.11 39.10 6.97
C LEU A 348 21.26 39.66 5.55
N ALA A 349 22.49 40.00 5.12
CA ALA A 349 22.76 40.44 3.75
C ALA A 349 22.56 39.31 2.72
N GLN A 350 22.85 38.05 3.06
CA GLN A 350 22.53 36.88 2.23
C GLN A 350 21.03 36.60 2.17
N GLN A 351 20.30 36.79 3.27
CA GLN A 351 18.83 36.70 3.28
C GLN A 351 18.18 37.85 2.50
N GLN A 352 18.71 39.07 2.60
CA GLN A 352 18.25 40.21 1.79
C GLN A 352 18.63 40.06 0.31
N ALA A 353 19.79 39.47 -0.02
CA ALA A 353 20.16 39.13 -1.38
C ALA A 353 19.31 37.97 -1.94
N ALA A 354 18.95 36.99 -1.12
CA ALA A 354 18.02 35.91 -1.51
C ALA A 354 16.60 36.45 -1.70
N ALA A 355 16.13 37.36 -0.83
CA ALA A 355 14.84 38.04 -0.99
C ALA A 355 14.83 38.97 -2.21
N ALA A 356 15.94 39.67 -2.51
CA ALA A 356 16.09 40.48 -3.72
C ALA A 356 16.16 39.61 -4.98
N ALA A 357 16.83 38.45 -4.94
CA ALA A 357 16.84 37.47 -6.02
C ALA A 357 15.47 36.81 -6.24
N GLN A 358 14.72 36.54 -5.17
CA GLN A 358 13.32 36.08 -5.27
C GLN A 358 12.39 37.18 -5.79
N ALA A 359 12.59 38.44 -5.40
CA ALA A 359 11.86 39.58 -5.96
C ALA A 359 12.20 39.83 -7.44
N GLN A 360 13.46 39.68 -7.84
CA GLN A 360 13.87 39.73 -9.25
C GLN A 360 13.32 38.53 -10.04
N ALA A 361 13.32 37.32 -9.48
CA ALA A 361 12.71 36.15 -10.11
C ALA A 361 11.18 36.31 -10.26
N GLN A 362 10.50 36.93 -9.28
CA GLN A 362 9.07 37.27 -9.36
C GLN A 362 8.82 38.40 -10.38
N GLN A 363 9.71 39.40 -10.49
CA GLN A 363 9.62 40.43 -11.53
C GLN A 363 9.94 39.90 -12.92
N GLU A 364 10.85 38.95 -13.06
CA GLU A 364 11.16 38.29 -14.34
C GLU A 364 10.05 37.31 -14.75
N ALA A 365 9.42 36.63 -13.79
CA ALA A 365 8.21 35.85 -14.01
C ALA A 365 7.02 36.75 -14.40
N ALA A 366 6.85 37.91 -13.76
CA ALA A 366 5.84 38.90 -14.14
C ALA A 366 6.12 39.54 -15.51
N ALA A 367 7.40 39.76 -15.87
CA ALA A 367 7.80 40.24 -17.19
C ALA A 367 7.57 39.19 -18.27
N LYS A 368 7.85 37.90 -18.01
CA LYS A 368 7.53 36.80 -18.93
C LYS A 368 6.01 36.56 -19.05
N ALA A 369 5.25 36.73 -17.98
CA ALA A 369 3.78 36.72 -18.03
C ALA A 369 3.22 37.89 -18.85
N LYS A 370 3.80 39.10 -18.71
CA LYS A 370 3.42 40.28 -19.49
C LYS A 370 3.79 40.15 -20.96
N ALA A 371 4.96 39.60 -21.29
CA ALA A 371 5.36 39.30 -22.66
C ALA A 371 4.48 38.21 -23.31
N ALA A 372 4.04 37.21 -22.55
CA ALA A 372 3.07 36.22 -23.02
C ALA A 372 1.67 36.82 -23.26
N GLN A 373 1.25 37.80 -22.45
CA GLN A 373 0.00 38.54 -22.67
C GLN A 373 0.09 39.52 -23.86
N GLU A 374 1.23 40.20 -24.06
CA GLU A 374 1.47 41.07 -25.22
C GLU A 374 1.57 40.28 -26.55
N ALA A 375 2.01 39.01 -26.50
CA ALA A 375 1.98 38.10 -27.66
C ALA A 375 0.55 37.62 -28.01
N ALA A 376 -0.33 37.44 -27.02
CA ALA A 376 -1.74 37.09 -27.23
C ALA A 376 -2.58 38.28 -27.73
N ALA A 377 -2.16 39.53 -27.47
CA ALA A 377 -2.89 40.74 -27.81
C ALA A 377 -2.71 41.25 -29.26
N LYS A 378 -1.96 40.53 -30.11
CA LYS A 378 -1.58 41.01 -31.47
C LYS A 378 -2.23 40.27 -32.63
N ALA A 379 -3.28 39.50 -32.38
CA ALA A 379 -4.03 38.78 -33.42
C ALA A 379 -5.52 38.61 -33.09
N GLN A 380 -6.28 39.71 -32.94
CA GLN A 380 -7.71 39.83 -33.32
C GLN A 380 -8.30 41.22 -32.98
N GLU A 381 -8.00 42.21 -33.82
CA GLU A 381 -9.02 43.22 -34.18
C GLU A 381 -9.81 42.60 -35.35
N THR A 382 -11.14 42.46 -35.32
CA THR A 382 -12.09 43.55 -35.57
C THR A 382 -13.55 43.06 -35.42
N SER A 383 -14.41 43.79 -34.68
CA SER A 383 -15.78 44.25 -35.09
C SER A 383 -16.73 44.62 -33.91
N SER A 384 -17.14 45.91 -33.88
CA SER A 384 -18.42 46.52 -33.37
C SER A 384 -19.12 46.01 -32.07
N VAL A 385 -19.22 46.74 -30.94
CA VAL A 385 -19.93 48.05 -30.63
C VAL A 385 -21.49 47.92 -30.64
N PRO A 386 -22.33 48.56 -29.75
CA PRO A 386 -22.11 49.66 -28.76
C PRO A 386 -22.75 49.60 -27.32
N ALA A 387 -22.16 50.40 -26.39
CA ALA A 387 -22.78 51.26 -25.32
C ALA A 387 -23.63 50.66 -24.15
N LYS A 388 -23.81 51.30 -22.97
CA LYS A 388 -23.65 52.73 -22.56
C LYS A 388 -23.45 52.95 -21.03
N SER A 389 -22.76 54.06 -20.68
CA SER A 389 -22.85 54.92 -19.46
C SER A 389 -22.32 54.47 -18.07
N ALA A 390 -21.44 55.35 -17.53
CA ALA A 390 -20.99 55.48 -16.12
C ALA A 390 -21.91 56.52 -15.37
N PRO A 391 -21.60 57.22 -14.22
CA PRO A 391 -20.27 57.48 -13.60
C PRO A 391 -20.16 57.62 -12.03
N THR A 392 -18.91 57.69 -11.53
CA THR A 392 -18.36 58.53 -10.39
C THR A 392 -18.95 58.51 -8.97
N ASN A 393 -18.24 58.87 -7.87
CA ASN A 393 -16.82 58.90 -7.42
C ASN A 393 -16.80 59.43 -5.93
N THR A 394 -15.62 59.51 -5.28
CA THR A 394 -15.31 60.20 -3.96
C THR A 394 -15.83 59.54 -2.66
N SER A 395 -15.26 59.75 -1.44
CA SER A 395 -13.86 60.02 -0.99
C SER A 395 -13.74 59.89 0.55
N SER A 396 -12.50 59.86 1.07
CA SER A 396 -12.04 60.27 2.43
C SER A 396 -12.45 59.49 3.71
N SER A 397 -11.41 59.08 4.47
CA SER A 397 -11.42 58.55 5.85
C SER A 397 -11.68 59.65 6.92
N PRO A 398 -11.86 59.32 8.23
CA PRO A 398 -10.70 59.05 9.11
C PRO A 398 -10.90 57.98 10.21
N THR A 399 -9.80 57.69 10.93
CA THR A 399 -9.62 56.67 11.99
C THR A 399 -9.89 57.21 13.41
N VAL A 400 -10.15 56.35 14.42
CA VAL A 400 -9.49 56.27 15.77
C VAL A 400 -10.37 55.58 16.85
N ASN A 401 -9.79 54.59 17.57
CA ASN A 401 -10.08 54.01 18.92
C ASN A 401 -11.54 53.71 19.37
N SER A 402 -11.89 52.62 20.09
CA SER A 402 -11.18 51.85 21.13
C SER A 402 -11.87 50.50 21.48
N THR A 403 -11.10 49.57 22.05
CA THR A 403 -11.45 48.24 22.65
C THR A 403 -12.16 48.34 24.03
N PRO A 404 -12.55 47.25 24.78
CA PRO A 404 -12.70 45.80 24.46
C PRO A 404 -13.94 45.06 25.08
N ALA A 405 -14.04 43.73 24.83
CA ALA A 405 -14.41 42.62 25.75
C ALA A 405 -15.86 42.28 26.26
N VAL A 406 -16.37 41.12 25.77
CA VAL A 406 -16.97 39.92 26.45
C VAL A 406 -18.26 39.99 27.33
N VAL A 407 -19.02 38.86 27.33
CA VAL A 407 -20.08 38.37 28.29
C VAL A 407 -21.54 38.74 27.94
N ALA A 408 -22.61 37.92 28.08
CA ALA A 408 -22.90 36.46 27.96
C ALA A 408 -24.43 36.18 28.15
N VAL A 409 -24.86 34.90 28.14
CA VAL A 409 -26.13 34.31 28.69
C VAL A 409 -27.41 34.26 27.80
N ALA A 410 -28.23 33.21 28.01
CA ALA A 410 -29.41 32.76 27.24
C ALA A 410 -30.70 32.72 28.12
N PRO A 411 -31.73 31.83 27.98
CA PRO A 411 -32.68 31.56 26.87
C PRO A 411 -34.22 31.51 27.25
N ALA A 412 -35.12 31.54 26.23
CA ALA A 412 -36.50 30.95 26.17
C ALA A 412 -37.62 31.49 27.12
N PRO A 413 -38.94 31.07 27.09
CA PRO A 413 -39.63 30.02 26.30
C PRO A 413 -41.15 30.23 25.84
N VAL A 414 -41.71 29.25 25.07
CA VAL A 414 -43.12 28.80 24.72
C VAL A 414 -44.40 29.70 24.65
N THR A 415 -45.32 29.42 23.68
CA THR A 415 -46.75 28.95 23.89
C THR A 415 -47.57 28.68 22.56
N LYS A 416 -48.82 28.19 22.66
CA LYS A 416 -49.76 27.62 21.64
C LYS A 416 -51.24 27.88 22.11
N PRO A 417 -52.38 27.65 21.37
CA PRO A 417 -52.64 27.10 20.01
C PRO A 417 -53.72 27.88 19.17
N ALA A 418 -54.54 27.20 18.34
CA ALA A 418 -55.66 27.73 17.51
C ALA A 418 -57.07 27.55 18.16
N PRO A 419 -58.14 28.25 17.68
CA PRO A 419 -59.16 27.62 16.79
C PRO A 419 -59.92 28.60 15.81
N ALA A 420 -60.92 28.09 15.06
CA ALA A 420 -61.84 28.84 14.16
C ALA A 420 -63.27 28.98 14.76
N PRO A 421 -64.16 29.93 14.30
CA PRO A 421 -65.07 29.69 13.15
C PRO A 421 -65.55 30.94 12.34
N THR A 422 -66.43 30.72 11.34
CA THR A 422 -67.25 31.65 10.49
C THR A 422 -68.39 32.38 11.27
N PRO A 423 -69.26 33.31 10.73
CA PRO A 423 -69.57 33.71 9.33
C PRO A 423 -69.90 35.22 8.98
N ALA A 424 -70.19 35.47 7.69
CA ALA A 424 -71.22 36.38 7.08
C ALA A 424 -71.11 37.94 6.98
N ALA A 425 -71.06 38.44 5.73
CA ALA A 425 -71.86 39.55 5.09
C ALA A 425 -71.31 39.77 3.64
N THR A 426 -72.05 39.70 2.52
CA THR A 426 -73.17 40.55 2.02
C THR A 426 -72.73 42.02 1.85
N VAL A 427 -72.70 42.67 0.68
CA VAL A 427 -73.74 42.99 -0.36
C VAL A 427 -73.01 43.28 -1.71
N ALA A 428 -73.59 43.42 -2.92
CA ALA A 428 -74.97 43.34 -3.42
C ALA A 428 -74.99 42.96 -4.92
N SER A 429 -76.06 42.28 -5.36
CA SER A 429 -76.61 42.46 -6.71
C SER A 429 -78.07 42.91 -6.61
N PRO A 430 -78.47 43.87 -7.43
CA PRO A 430 -79.84 43.99 -7.94
C PRO A 430 -79.83 43.98 -9.49
N ALA A 431 -80.91 43.68 -10.20
CA ALA A 431 -82.08 42.89 -9.86
C ALA A 431 -82.74 42.41 -11.16
N THR A 432 -83.44 41.31 -11.07
CA THR A 432 -84.47 40.77 -11.95
C THR A 432 -85.12 41.74 -12.97
N LYS A 433 -85.14 41.34 -14.25
CA LYS A 433 -86.30 41.50 -15.15
C LYS A 433 -86.23 40.43 -16.26
N PRO A 434 -87.34 39.75 -16.60
CA PRO A 434 -87.34 38.80 -17.70
C PRO A 434 -87.22 39.52 -19.05
N MET A 435 -86.51 38.89 -19.99
CA MET A 435 -86.74 39.13 -21.43
C MET A 435 -88.22 38.81 -21.73
N MET A 436 -89.00 39.80 -22.19
CA MET A 436 -90.28 39.71 -22.96
C MET A 436 -91.09 41.01 -22.79
N THR A 437 -90.64 42.13 -23.39
CA THR A 437 -91.56 43.27 -23.66
C THR A 437 -91.10 44.18 -24.80
N GLU A 438 -89.86 44.67 -24.76
CA GLU A 438 -89.37 45.63 -25.79
C GLU A 438 -89.08 44.97 -27.14
N SER A 439 -88.41 43.80 -27.11
CA SER A 439 -88.23 42.95 -28.30
C SER A 439 -89.56 42.48 -28.88
N GLN A 440 -90.57 42.26 -28.03
CA GLN A 440 -91.90 41.86 -28.46
C GLN A 440 -92.56 42.99 -29.25
N LYS A 441 -92.59 44.21 -28.71
CA LYS A 441 -93.08 45.40 -29.42
C LYS A 441 -92.39 45.64 -30.76
N GLN A 442 -91.06 45.47 -30.82
CA GLN A 442 -90.31 45.62 -32.08
C GLN A 442 -90.63 44.51 -33.09
N VAL A 443 -90.77 43.26 -32.64
CA VAL A 443 -91.18 42.13 -33.49
C VAL A 443 -92.63 42.26 -33.95
N ASP A 444 -93.53 42.76 -33.11
CA ASP A 444 -94.95 42.94 -33.45
C ASP A 444 -95.14 44.13 -34.41
N ALA A 445 -94.35 45.21 -34.28
CA ALA A 445 -94.27 46.27 -35.29
C ALA A 445 -93.66 45.79 -36.63
N GLN A 446 -92.67 44.88 -36.61
CA GLN A 446 -92.19 44.20 -37.82
C GLN A 446 -93.25 43.29 -38.45
N ARG A 447 -94.02 42.55 -37.64
CA ARG A 447 -95.12 41.72 -38.13
C ARG A 447 -96.25 42.57 -38.71
N ALA A 448 -96.59 43.69 -38.08
CA ALA A 448 -97.56 44.65 -38.58
C ALA A 448 -97.14 45.20 -39.95
N SER A 449 -95.89 45.64 -40.11
CA SER A 449 -95.36 46.14 -41.38
C SER A 449 -95.26 45.07 -42.48
N ILE A 450 -94.92 43.82 -42.15
CA ILE A 450 -94.97 42.68 -43.11
C ILE A 450 -96.41 42.40 -43.54
N LEU A 451 -97.36 42.38 -42.61
CA LEU A 451 -98.79 42.17 -42.92
C LEU A 451 -99.36 43.32 -43.76
N LEU A 452 -98.88 44.55 -43.58
CA LEU A 452 -99.26 45.71 -44.39
C LEU A 452 -98.86 45.53 -45.86
N VAL A 453 -97.66 45.00 -46.13
CA VAL A 453 -97.22 44.65 -47.49
C VAL A 453 -98.07 43.50 -48.07
N ALA A 454 -98.31 42.44 -47.29
CA ALA A 454 -99.13 41.30 -47.75
C ALA A 454 -100.60 41.68 -48.01
N ALA A 455 -101.14 42.63 -47.23
CA ALA A 455 -102.48 43.17 -47.42
C ALA A 455 -102.60 43.96 -48.74
N ASP A 456 -101.60 44.77 -49.07
CA ASP A 456 -101.56 45.55 -50.31
C ASP A 456 -101.50 44.66 -51.57
N ASP A 457 -100.75 43.56 -51.53
CA ASP A 457 -100.77 42.56 -52.61
C ASP A 457 -102.12 41.83 -52.72
N ALA A 458 -102.83 41.64 -51.62
CA ALA A 458 -104.21 41.12 -51.65
C ALA A 458 -105.22 42.13 -52.25
N VAL A 459 -105.01 43.44 -52.10
CA VAL A 459 -105.79 44.48 -52.82
C VAL A 459 -105.55 44.39 -54.33
N LYS A 460 -104.28 44.29 -54.75
CA LYS A 460 -103.89 44.17 -56.18
C LYS A 460 -104.47 42.90 -56.82
N ALA A 461 -104.56 41.80 -56.06
CA ALA A 461 -105.17 40.56 -56.50
C ALA A 461 -106.73 40.58 -56.54
N ALA A 462 -107.35 41.75 -56.32
CA ALA A 462 -108.80 41.95 -56.18
C ALA A 462 -109.46 41.11 -55.06
N GLN A 463 -108.68 40.64 -54.09
CA GLN A 463 -109.16 39.87 -52.93
C GLN A 463 -109.48 40.82 -51.77
N TYR A 464 -110.34 41.82 -52.00
CA TYR A 464 -110.54 42.94 -51.08
C TYR A 464 -110.91 42.51 -49.65
N GLN A 465 -111.79 41.52 -49.48
CA GLN A 465 -112.16 41.02 -48.16
C GLN A 465 -110.99 40.40 -47.39
N LYS A 466 -110.04 39.77 -48.10
CA LYS A 466 -108.81 39.24 -47.51
C LYS A 466 -107.83 40.35 -47.15
N ALA A 467 -107.72 41.38 -47.99
CA ALA A 467 -106.91 42.57 -47.72
C ALA A 467 -107.42 43.37 -46.50
N ILE A 468 -108.74 43.56 -46.38
CA ILE A 468 -109.36 44.21 -45.22
C ILE A 468 -109.02 43.47 -43.92
N THR A 469 -109.09 42.14 -43.93
CA THR A 469 -108.67 41.31 -42.79
C THR A 469 -107.18 41.53 -42.48
N MET A 470 -106.29 41.42 -43.47
CA MET A 470 -104.84 41.59 -43.25
C MET A 470 -104.44 42.99 -42.78
N TYR A 471 -105.09 44.06 -43.26
CA TYR A 471 -104.89 45.42 -42.73
C TYR A 471 -105.45 45.55 -41.30
N THR A 472 -106.56 44.88 -40.98
CA THR A 472 -107.10 44.85 -39.61
C THR A 472 -106.17 44.11 -38.66
N ASP A 473 -105.55 43.01 -39.11
CA ASP A 473 -104.56 42.26 -38.35
C ASP A 473 -103.26 43.07 -38.16
N ALA A 474 -102.82 43.82 -39.19
CA ALA A 474 -101.72 44.76 -39.08
C ALA A 474 -102.00 45.88 -38.07
N MET A 475 -103.22 46.46 -38.08
CA MET A 475 -103.67 47.45 -37.09
C MET A 475 -103.82 46.86 -35.67
N ALA A 476 -104.14 45.58 -35.53
CA ALA A 476 -104.24 44.93 -34.23
C ALA A 476 -102.86 44.72 -33.58
N LEU A 477 -101.81 44.54 -34.40
CA LEU A 477 -100.42 44.44 -33.96
C LEU A 477 -99.75 45.81 -33.75
N ASP A 478 -100.05 46.80 -34.61
CA ASP A 478 -99.65 48.19 -34.41
C ASP A 478 -100.83 49.16 -34.66
N PRO A 479 -101.56 49.54 -33.60
CA PRO A 479 -102.68 50.50 -33.69
C PRO A 479 -102.26 51.93 -34.07
N SER A 480 -100.97 52.24 -34.06
CA SER A 480 -100.45 53.56 -34.45
C SER A 480 -100.16 53.67 -35.96
N ASN A 481 -100.17 52.55 -36.67
CA ASN A 481 -99.82 52.48 -38.09
C ASN A 481 -100.95 53.02 -38.99
N GLN A 482 -100.93 54.33 -39.24
CA GLN A 482 -101.93 55.03 -40.04
C GLN A 482 -102.02 54.52 -41.49
N ALA A 483 -100.96 53.94 -42.05
CA ALA A 483 -101.00 53.36 -43.39
C ALA A 483 -101.92 52.14 -43.46
N ALA A 484 -101.96 51.29 -42.42
CA ALA A 484 -102.90 50.17 -42.36
C ALA A 484 -104.37 50.64 -42.22
N VAL A 485 -104.60 51.73 -41.49
CA VAL A 485 -105.92 52.36 -41.37
C VAL A 485 -106.41 52.89 -42.73
N MET A 486 -105.53 53.57 -43.48
CA MET A 486 -105.85 54.09 -44.80
C MET A 486 -106.05 52.97 -45.83
N GLY A 487 -105.18 51.95 -45.83
CA GLY A 487 -105.27 50.77 -46.70
C GLY A 487 -106.56 49.97 -46.48
N ARG A 488 -106.98 49.78 -45.22
CA ARG A 488 -108.25 49.15 -44.87
C ARG A 488 -109.44 49.93 -45.43
N ASN A 489 -109.51 51.23 -45.17
CA ASN A 489 -110.60 52.10 -45.65
C ASN A 489 -110.66 52.14 -47.20
N TYR A 490 -109.50 52.06 -47.87
CA TYR A 490 -109.41 51.99 -49.32
C TYR A 490 -109.92 50.64 -49.85
N ALA A 491 -109.53 49.53 -49.23
CA ALA A 491 -110.00 48.19 -49.59
C ALA A 491 -111.50 47.99 -49.33
N GLU A 492 -112.05 48.55 -48.23
CA GLU A 492 -113.50 48.54 -47.94
C GLU A 492 -114.32 49.24 -49.04
N LYS A 493 -113.85 50.39 -49.55
CA LYS A 493 -114.53 51.12 -50.65
C LYS A 493 -114.48 50.39 -51.98
N LEU A 494 -113.35 49.71 -52.27
CA LEU A 494 -113.22 48.86 -53.45
C LEU A 494 -114.13 47.62 -53.38
N ALA A 495 -114.33 47.05 -52.19
CA ALA A 495 -115.25 45.93 -51.97
C ALA A 495 -116.74 46.30 -52.18
N THR A 496 -117.13 47.55 -51.92
CA THR A 496 -118.51 48.04 -52.10
C THR A 496 -118.81 48.55 -53.52
N GLY A 497 -117.85 48.50 -54.44
CA GLY A 497 -118.04 48.90 -55.84
C GLY A 497 -118.08 50.42 -56.09
N GLU A 498 -117.56 51.23 -55.15
CA GLU A 498 -117.56 52.70 -55.25
C GLU A 498 -116.26 53.20 -55.92
N HIS A 499 -116.36 54.06 -56.94
CA HIS A 499 -115.19 54.52 -57.71
C HIS A 499 -114.32 55.51 -56.92
N VAL A 500 -113.06 55.16 -56.68
CA VAL A 500 -112.07 56.02 -56.00
C VAL A 500 -111.16 56.74 -57.01
N GLY A 501 -110.90 58.04 -56.80
CA GLY A 501 -110.21 58.92 -57.76
C GLY A 501 -108.68 58.92 -57.72
N LEU A 502 -108.04 59.18 -58.87
CA LEU A 502 -106.62 58.93 -59.13
C LEU A 502 -105.61 59.70 -58.22
N LEU A 503 -105.96 60.91 -57.75
CA LEU A 503 -105.02 61.76 -57.00
C LEU A 503 -104.75 61.27 -55.56
N SER A 504 -105.70 60.55 -54.94
CA SER A 504 -105.48 59.95 -53.62
C SER A 504 -104.59 58.71 -53.68
N GLN A 505 -104.57 58.03 -54.84
CA GLN A 505 -103.79 56.81 -55.05
C GLN A 505 -102.28 57.08 -55.16
N THR A 506 -101.87 58.23 -55.72
CA THR A 506 -100.46 58.61 -55.83
C THR A 506 -99.86 59.08 -54.50
N LEU A 507 -100.61 59.86 -53.71
CA LEU A 507 -100.17 60.29 -52.37
C LEU A 507 -100.00 59.10 -51.41
N TYR A 508 -100.98 58.19 -51.37
CA TYR A 508 -100.92 56.96 -50.56
C TYR A 508 -99.67 56.10 -50.87
N ASN A 509 -99.31 55.98 -52.16
CA ASN A 509 -98.13 55.22 -52.57
C ASN A 509 -96.79 55.88 -52.19
N GLN A 510 -96.71 57.21 -52.12
CA GLN A 510 -95.44 57.90 -51.83
C GLN A 510 -95.06 57.81 -50.35
N GLU A 511 -96.03 57.89 -49.45
CA GLU A 511 -95.78 57.91 -48.01
C GLU A 511 -95.35 56.54 -47.45
N ILE A 512 -95.89 55.45 -47.99
CA ILE A 512 -95.49 54.07 -47.64
C ILE A 512 -94.02 53.79 -48.04
N LEU A 513 -93.56 54.32 -49.18
CA LEU A 513 -92.17 54.16 -49.63
C LEU A 513 -91.19 54.90 -48.71
N SER A 514 -91.56 56.11 -48.24
CA SER A 514 -90.77 56.89 -47.27
C SER A 514 -90.62 56.16 -45.92
N GLN A 515 -91.73 55.63 -45.39
CA GLN A 515 -91.71 54.85 -44.14
C GLN A 515 -90.86 53.58 -44.28
N ARG A 516 -90.95 52.87 -45.43
CA ARG A 516 -90.15 51.67 -45.70
C ARG A 516 -88.64 51.97 -45.66
N ALA A 517 -88.19 53.01 -46.35
CA ALA A 517 -86.78 53.41 -46.36
C ALA A 517 -86.29 53.83 -44.96
N THR A 518 -87.13 54.48 -44.14
CA THR A 518 -86.81 54.81 -42.74
C THR A 518 -86.64 53.57 -41.87
N VAL A 519 -87.46 52.54 -42.06
CA VAL A 519 -87.36 51.28 -41.30
C VAL A 519 -86.09 50.51 -41.69
N ILE A 520 -85.74 50.47 -42.98
CA ILE A 520 -84.49 49.84 -43.47
C ILE A 520 -83.28 50.59 -42.89
N PHE A 521 -83.21 51.92 -43.05
CA PHE A 521 -82.13 52.74 -42.50
C PHE A 521 -81.90 52.54 -40.99
N ASN A 522 -82.96 52.62 -40.18
CA ASN A 522 -82.86 52.44 -38.73
C ASN A 522 -82.51 51.00 -38.36
N ASN A 523 -82.95 50.01 -39.16
CA ASN A 523 -82.54 48.63 -38.99
C ASN A 523 -81.04 48.46 -39.23
N ASP A 524 -80.49 49.08 -40.27
CA ASP A 524 -79.10 48.89 -40.68
C ASP A 524 -78.13 49.65 -39.77
N LEU A 525 -78.49 50.85 -39.28
CA LEU A 525 -77.78 51.50 -38.17
C LEU A 525 -77.81 50.68 -36.87
N ARG A 526 -78.93 50.02 -36.57
CA ARG A 526 -79.05 49.14 -35.40
C ARG A 526 -78.22 47.86 -35.59
N LEU A 527 -78.16 47.30 -36.79
CA LEU A 527 -77.29 46.16 -37.10
C LEU A 527 -75.81 46.58 -37.05
N SER A 528 -75.46 47.77 -37.53
CA SER A 528 -74.11 48.34 -37.40
C SER A 528 -73.67 48.46 -35.94
N SER A 529 -74.47 49.12 -35.11
CA SER A 529 -74.16 49.29 -33.68
C SER A 529 -74.14 47.96 -32.92
N GLN A 530 -75.01 47.00 -33.27
CA GLN A 530 -74.95 45.64 -32.73
C GLN A 530 -73.69 44.87 -33.16
N ALA A 531 -73.29 44.96 -34.43
CA ALA A 531 -72.07 44.34 -34.92
C ALA A 531 -70.82 45.00 -34.31
N MET A 532 -70.82 46.32 -34.10
CA MET A 532 -69.75 47.05 -33.40
C MET A 532 -69.64 46.59 -31.95
N ALA A 533 -70.77 46.50 -31.23
CA ALA A 533 -70.82 45.98 -29.86
C ALA A 533 -70.42 44.49 -29.77
N ALA A 534 -70.65 43.71 -30.83
CA ALA A 534 -70.19 42.33 -30.97
C ALA A 534 -68.72 42.21 -31.43
N GLY A 535 -67.98 43.32 -31.60
CA GLY A 535 -66.59 43.33 -32.05
C GLY A 535 -66.38 43.00 -33.53
N LYS A 536 -67.46 42.90 -34.31
CA LYS A 536 -67.45 42.60 -35.74
C LYS A 536 -67.40 43.89 -36.58
N TYR A 537 -66.28 44.61 -36.47
CA TYR A 537 -66.15 45.94 -37.08
C TYR A 537 -66.32 45.99 -38.61
N ALA A 538 -66.08 44.89 -39.34
CA ALA A 538 -66.33 44.82 -40.79
C ALA A 538 -67.83 44.80 -41.11
N GLU A 539 -68.58 43.82 -40.59
CA GLU A 539 -70.06 43.77 -40.71
C GLU A 539 -70.72 45.05 -40.19
N ALA A 540 -70.15 45.66 -39.15
CA ALA A 540 -70.61 46.93 -38.60
C ALA A 540 -70.43 48.11 -39.56
N LEU A 541 -69.32 48.12 -40.31
CA LEU A 541 -69.01 49.16 -41.29
C LEU A 541 -69.90 48.98 -42.53
N ASP A 542 -70.05 47.74 -43.02
CA ASP A 542 -70.89 47.40 -44.17
C ASP A 542 -72.34 47.85 -43.92
N HIS A 543 -72.94 47.48 -42.78
CA HIS A 543 -74.30 47.93 -42.42
C HIS A 543 -74.43 49.45 -42.23
N ALA A 544 -73.37 50.16 -41.81
CA ALA A 544 -73.39 51.62 -41.71
C ALA A 544 -73.32 52.28 -43.10
N ASN A 545 -72.55 51.69 -44.03
CA ASN A 545 -72.50 52.11 -45.43
C ASN A 545 -73.82 51.80 -46.16
N ASP A 546 -74.43 50.64 -45.92
CA ASP A 546 -75.76 50.27 -46.43
C ASP A 546 -76.82 51.28 -45.97
N ALA A 547 -76.78 51.67 -44.70
CA ALA A 547 -77.63 52.73 -44.16
C ALA A 547 -77.40 54.09 -44.86
N GLU A 548 -76.14 54.48 -45.11
CA GLU A 548 -75.84 55.69 -45.90
C GLU A 548 -76.38 55.60 -47.33
N ALA A 549 -76.26 54.42 -47.95
CA ALA A 549 -76.70 54.15 -49.32
C ALA A 549 -78.24 54.18 -49.46
N GLU A 550 -78.98 53.57 -48.52
CA GLU A 550 -80.45 53.57 -48.50
C GLU A 550 -81.00 55.00 -48.38
N VAL A 551 -80.45 55.82 -47.46
CA VAL A 551 -80.83 57.24 -47.33
C VAL A 551 -80.54 58.00 -48.61
N THR A 552 -79.38 57.77 -49.22
CA THR A 552 -78.95 58.43 -50.46
C THR A 552 -79.84 58.06 -51.65
N GLY A 553 -80.19 56.77 -51.79
CA GLY A 553 -81.10 56.28 -52.84
C GLY A 553 -82.54 56.78 -52.67
N SER A 554 -83.01 56.84 -51.43
CA SER A 554 -84.39 57.24 -51.08
C SER A 554 -84.57 58.76 -50.92
N ARG A 555 -83.61 59.60 -51.36
CA ARG A 555 -83.62 61.07 -51.20
C ARG A 555 -84.93 61.77 -51.62
N ASN A 556 -85.56 61.33 -52.71
CA ASN A 556 -86.80 61.94 -53.23
C ASN A 556 -88.06 61.59 -52.40
N LEU A 557 -87.93 60.76 -51.36
CA LEU A 557 -89.00 60.30 -50.48
C LEU A 557 -89.01 61.02 -49.12
N PHE A 558 -88.03 61.89 -48.85
CA PHE A 558 -87.84 62.55 -47.55
C PHE A 558 -87.84 64.07 -47.65
N SER A 559 -88.13 64.74 -46.53
CA SER A 559 -87.90 66.18 -46.42
C SER A 559 -86.40 66.48 -46.38
N GLN A 560 -86.03 67.68 -46.82
CA GLN A 560 -84.62 68.11 -46.89
C GLN A 560 -83.92 68.13 -45.51
N SER A 561 -84.67 68.32 -44.41
CA SER A 561 -84.14 68.24 -43.04
C SER A 561 -83.90 66.80 -42.59
N ASP A 562 -84.84 65.90 -42.88
CA ASP A 562 -84.78 64.52 -42.38
C ASP A 562 -83.68 63.74 -43.10
N TYR A 563 -83.55 63.92 -44.41
CA TYR A 563 -82.44 63.38 -45.21
C TYR A 563 -81.07 63.77 -44.64
N ALA A 564 -80.88 65.06 -44.31
CA ALA A 564 -79.61 65.56 -43.79
C ALA A 564 -79.29 64.99 -42.39
N ALA A 565 -80.29 64.87 -41.53
CA ALA A 565 -80.13 64.28 -40.20
C ALA A 565 -79.83 62.77 -40.25
N MET A 566 -80.47 62.03 -41.16
CA MET A 566 -80.20 60.60 -41.36
C MET A 566 -78.79 60.37 -41.94
N LEU A 567 -78.38 61.14 -42.96
CA LEU A 567 -77.04 61.03 -43.55
C LEU A 567 -75.92 61.36 -42.55
N ALA A 568 -76.14 62.36 -41.67
CA ALA A 568 -75.18 62.70 -40.62
C ALA A 568 -74.97 61.54 -39.63
N ARG A 569 -76.06 60.91 -39.17
CA ARG A 569 -76.01 59.73 -38.28
C ARG A 569 -75.31 58.53 -38.91
N ALA A 570 -75.52 58.29 -40.22
CA ALA A 570 -74.82 57.24 -40.96
C ALA A 570 -73.29 57.42 -40.91
N ARG A 571 -72.82 58.65 -41.19
CA ARG A 571 -71.38 58.97 -41.22
C ARG A 571 -70.73 59.01 -39.83
N GLU A 572 -71.45 59.48 -38.82
CA GLU A 572 -71.01 59.42 -37.42
C GLU A 572 -70.78 57.96 -36.99
N GLN A 573 -71.74 57.07 -37.30
CA GLN A 573 -71.63 55.63 -37.05
C GLN A 573 -70.41 55.02 -37.77
N ILE A 574 -70.20 55.33 -39.05
CA ILE A 574 -69.04 54.86 -39.84
C ILE A 574 -67.71 55.25 -39.16
N ALA A 575 -67.58 56.51 -38.74
CA ALA A 575 -66.36 57.01 -38.09
C ALA A 575 -66.13 56.38 -36.70
N GLU A 576 -67.19 56.13 -35.94
CA GLU A 576 -67.10 55.46 -34.64
C GLU A 576 -66.66 53.99 -34.80
N VAL A 577 -67.19 53.26 -35.78
CA VAL A 577 -66.77 51.88 -36.10
C VAL A 577 -65.27 51.81 -36.44
N GLN A 578 -64.79 52.72 -37.30
CA GLN A 578 -63.38 52.75 -37.72
C GLN A 578 -62.42 53.04 -36.56
N ASN A 579 -62.77 54.00 -35.68
CA ASN A 579 -61.97 54.32 -34.50
C ASN A 579 -61.93 53.15 -33.50
N ALA A 580 -63.08 52.52 -33.24
CA ALA A 580 -63.17 51.35 -32.37
C ALA A 580 -62.34 50.16 -32.90
N GLN A 581 -62.35 49.93 -34.22
CA GLN A 581 -61.55 48.91 -34.88
C GLN A 581 -60.04 49.12 -34.66
N GLN A 582 -59.53 50.34 -34.85
CA GLN A 582 -58.10 50.64 -34.66
C GLN A 582 -57.66 50.46 -33.20
N GLN A 583 -58.48 50.90 -32.24
CA GLN A 583 -58.19 50.71 -30.81
C GLN A 583 -58.20 49.23 -30.43
N ALA A 584 -59.15 48.44 -30.94
CA ALA A 584 -59.21 47.00 -30.73
C ALA A 584 -57.97 46.28 -31.30
N GLN A 585 -57.50 46.67 -32.49
CA GLN A 585 -56.29 46.12 -33.10
C GLN A 585 -55.01 46.43 -32.30
N GLN A 586 -54.83 47.67 -31.83
CA GLN A 586 -53.68 48.03 -30.99
C GLN A 586 -53.70 47.28 -29.65
N GLN A 587 -54.86 47.17 -29.00
CA GLN A 587 -54.99 46.41 -27.76
C GLN A 587 -54.74 44.90 -27.97
N ALA A 588 -55.13 44.34 -29.12
CA ALA A 588 -54.85 42.94 -29.47
C ALA A 588 -53.35 42.69 -29.63
N GLN A 589 -52.62 43.59 -30.32
CA GLN A 589 -51.17 43.49 -30.47
C GLN A 589 -50.42 43.62 -29.14
N ILE A 590 -50.83 44.56 -28.28
CA ILE A 590 -50.23 44.72 -26.93
C ILE A 590 -50.47 43.47 -26.08
N LYS A 591 -51.69 42.90 -26.10
CA LYS A 591 -52.01 41.64 -25.39
C LYS A 591 -51.16 40.47 -25.91
N GLN A 592 -50.98 40.32 -27.21
CA GLN A 592 -50.09 39.29 -27.78
C GLN A 592 -48.63 39.49 -27.35
N ALA A 593 -48.09 40.71 -27.41
CA ALA A 593 -46.72 41.00 -27.00
C ALA A 593 -46.50 40.71 -25.50
N GLN A 594 -47.46 41.06 -24.64
CA GLN A 594 -47.44 40.75 -23.21
C GLN A 594 -47.55 39.24 -22.94
N GLN A 595 -48.38 38.51 -23.68
CA GLN A 595 -48.47 37.04 -23.59
C GLN A 595 -47.14 36.38 -23.96
N VAL A 596 -46.54 36.71 -25.10
CA VAL A 596 -45.25 36.15 -25.52
C VAL A 596 -44.14 36.47 -24.51
N ALA A 597 -44.11 37.68 -23.95
CA ALA A 597 -43.14 38.04 -22.91
C ALA A 597 -43.36 37.26 -21.59
N ALA A 598 -44.62 37.11 -21.16
CA ALA A 598 -44.97 36.33 -19.97
C ALA A 598 -44.67 34.83 -20.17
N ASP A 599 -44.95 34.28 -21.35
CA ASP A 599 -44.63 32.90 -21.71
C ASP A 599 -43.12 32.65 -21.69
N GLN A 600 -42.32 33.54 -22.30
CA GLN A 600 -40.85 33.47 -22.25
C GLN A 600 -40.30 33.58 -20.83
N GLN A 601 -40.87 34.44 -19.98
CA GLN A 601 -40.47 34.57 -18.58
C GLN A 601 -40.86 33.32 -17.77
N SER A 602 -42.04 32.75 -18.03
CA SER A 602 -42.49 31.50 -17.40
C SER A 602 -41.61 30.31 -17.82
N LEU A 603 -41.18 30.25 -19.08
CA LEU A 603 -40.28 29.21 -19.60
C LEU A 603 -38.89 29.34 -18.97
N LYS A 604 -38.33 30.55 -18.88
CA LYS A 604 -37.06 30.79 -18.17
C LYS A 604 -37.15 30.41 -16.69
N ALA A 605 -38.26 30.73 -16.03
CA ALA A 605 -38.50 30.34 -14.64
C ALA A 605 -38.63 28.81 -14.47
N ARG A 606 -39.33 28.11 -15.39
CA ARG A 606 -39.41 26.64 -15.41
C ARG A 606 -38.05 25.99 -15.61
N LEU A 607 -37.27 26.43 -16.61
CA LEU A 607 -35.91 25.91 -16.86
C LEU A 607 -34.96 26.19 -15.69
N ALA A 608 -35.08 27.34 -15.02
CA ALA A 608 -34.32 27.64 -13.81
C ALA A 608 -34.74 26.74 -12.63
N ALA A 609 -36.05 26.50 -12.45
CA ALA A 609 -36.56 25.59 -11.42
C ALA A 609 -36.17 24.12 -11.68
N GLU A 610 -36.19 23.67 -12.94
CA GLU A 610 -35.71 22.34 -13.34
C GLU A 610 -34.21 22.16 -13.05
N ARG A 611 -33.38 23.16 -13.38
CA ARG A 611 -31.95 23.17 -13.02
C ARG A 611 -31.75 23.15 -11.50
N ALA A 612 -32.46 23.98 -10.75
CA ALA A 612 -32.37 24.02 -9.29
C ALA A 612 -32.81 22.68 -8.65
N ASN A 613 -33.90 22.09 -9.13
CA ASN A 613 -34.35 20.77 -8.71
C ASN A 613 -33.31 19.68 -9.02
N ARG A 614 -32.68 19.75 -10.21
CA ARG A 614 -31.64 18.80 -10.60
C ARG A 614 -30.37 18.95 -9.76
N VAL A 615 -29.95 20.18 -9.47
CA VAL A 615 -28.84 20.48 -8.54
C VAL A 615 -29.16 19.94 -7.16
N ASN A 616 -30.35 20.19 -6.61
CA ASN A 616 -30.75 19.70 -5.29
C ASN A 616 -30.80 18.15 -5.23
N GLN A 617 -31.28 17.48 -6.29
CA GLN A 617 -31.23 16.03 -6.39
C GLN A 617 -29.79 15.50 -6.38
N LEU A 618 -28.90 16.12 -7.18
CA LEU A 618 -27.50 15.69 -7.28
C LEU A 618 -26.74 15.95 -5.97
N MET A 619 -26.96 17.09 -5.31
CA MET A 619 -26.43 17.37 -3.96
C MET A 619 -26.91 16.32 -2.95
N GLY A 620 -28.20 15.96 -2.95
CA GLY A 620 -28.73 14.88 -2.11
C GLY A 620 -28.04 13.53 -2.36
N THR A 621 -27.85 13.15 -3.64
CA THR A 621 -27.13 11.92 -3.96
C THR A 621 -25.64 11.97 -3.58
N ALA A 622 -25.00 13.14 -3.66
CA ALA A 622 -23.62 13.31 -3.19
C ALA A 622 -23.53 13.14 -1.66
N GLU A 623 -24.46 13.72 -0.91
CA GLU A 623 -24.55 13.55 0.54
C GLU A 623 -24.79 12.08 0.93
N ASP A 624 -25.62 11.35 0.17
CA ASP A 624 -25.87 9.92 0.38
C ASP A 624 -24.67 9.04 0.03
N TYR A 625 -23.88 9.39 -1.00
CA TYR A 625 -22.59 8.74 -1.27
C TYR A 625 -21.58 9.00 -0.13
N LEU A 626 -21.57 10.20 0.45
CA LEU A 626 -20.71 10.51 1.61
C LEU A 626 -21.10 9.73 2.86
N LYS A 627 -22.40 9.58 3.14
CA LYS A 627 -22.89 8.68 4.21
C LYS A 627 -22.46 7.23 4.00
N GLN A 628 -22.36 6.79 2.75
CA GLN A 628 -21.90 5.46 2.35
C GLN A 628 -20.37 5.33 2.24
N GLN A 629 -19.59 6.36 2.58
CA GLN A 629 -18.13 6.42 2.43
C GLN A 629 -17.64 6.23 0.97
N GLN A 630 -18.52 6.45 -0.01
CA GLN A 630 -18.26 6.35 -1.45
C GLN A 630 -17.71 7.68 -1.98
N TYR A 631 -16.54 8.07 -1.48
CA TYR A 631 -15.96 9.40 -1.72
C TYR A 631 -15.67 9.70 -3.20
N GLN A 632 -15.35 8.70 -4.03
CA GLN A 632 -15.14 8.93 -5.48
C GLN A 632 -16.46 9.22 -6.20
N GLN A 633 -17.51 8.42 -5.97
CA GLN A 633 -18.85 8.68 -6.52
C GLN A 633 -19.41 10.03 -6.06
N ALA A 634 -19.17 10.41 -4.80
CA ALA A 634 -19.52 11.73 -4.29
C ALA A 634 -18.76 12.85 -5.02
N LEU A 635 -17.45 12.71 -5.23
CA LEU A 635 -16.62 13.69 -5.95
C LEU A 635 -17.10 13.91 -7.38
N ASP A 636 -17.38 12.83 -8.12
CA ASP A 636 -17.90 12.88 -9.49
C ASP A 636 -19.27 13.54 -9.56
N THR A 637 -20.16 13.23 -8.60
CA THR A 637 -21.49 13.84 -8.50
C THR A 637 -21.40 15.34 -8.20
N LEU A 638 -20.49 15.75 -7.31
CA LEU A 638 -20.24 17.17 -7.00
C LEU A 638 -19.62 17.92 -8.19
N ASN A 639 -18.77 17.26 -8.98
CA ASN A 639 -18.26 17.83 -10.23
C ASN A 639 -19.40 18.05 -11.25
N GLN A 640 -20.35 17.13 -11.39
CA GLN A 640 -21.55 17.32 -12.22
C GLN A 640 -22.41 18.50 -11.74
N VAL A 641 -22.54 18.70 -10.41
CA VAL A 641 -23.23 19.89 -9.87
C VAL A 641 -22.52 21.18 -10.29
N ILE A 642 -21.19 21.22 -10.21
CA ILE A 642 -20.38 22.40 -10.59
C ILE A 642 -20.44 22.65 -12.11
N GLU A 643 -20.59 21.62 -12.93
CA GLU A 643 -20.78 21.75 -14.38
C GLU A 643 -22.17 22.34 -14.73
N ILE A 644 -23.22 21.96 -13.98
CA ILE A 644 -24.58 22.47 -14.16
C ILE A 644 -24.75 23.89 -13.59
N ASP A 645 -24.16 24.16 -12.42
CA ASP A 645 -24.12 25.47 -11.77
C ASP A 645 -22.72 25.79 -11.20
N PRO A 646 -21.87 26.49 -11.99
CA PRO A 646 -20.55 26.92 -11.55
C PRO A 646 -20.53 27.90 -10.36
N THR A 647 -21.68 28.48 -9.99
CA THR A 647 -21.79 29.45 -8.90
C THR A 647 -22.16 28.83 -7.55
N ASN A 648 -22.45 27.53 -7.50
CA ASN A 648 -22.78 26.82 -6.26
C ASN A 648 -21.56 26.69 -5.33
N ASN A 649 -21.52 27.54 -4.30
CA ASN A 649 -20.44 27.54 -3.31
C ASN A 649 -20.41 26.28 -2.43
N SER A 650 -21.57 25.68 -2.11
CA SER A 650 -21.64 24.46 -1.28
C SER A 650 -20.99 23.28 -1.99
N ALA A 651 -21.35 23.04 -3.26
CA ALA A 651 -20.77 21.97 -4.06
C ALA A 651 -19.24 22.09 -4.19
N ARG A 652 -18.72 23.31 -4.32
CA ARG A 652 -17.26 23.58 -4.37
C ARG A 652 -16.55 23.29 -3.04
N PHE A 653 -17.16 23.66 -1.92
CA PHE A 653 -16.63 23.44 -0.58
C PHE A 653 -16.66 21.96 -0.20
N GLU A 654 -17.79 21.29 -0.44
CA GLU A 654 -17.94 19.86 -0.24
C GLU A 654 -16.93 19.10 -1.10
N ARG A 655 -16.81 19.41 -2.41
CA ARG A 655 -15.81 18.78 -3.29
C ARG A 655 -14.39 18.85 -2.73
N GLN A 656 -14.01 20.00 -2.15
CA GLN A 656 -12.71 20.13 -1.50
C GLN A 656 -12.59 19.23 -0.26
N MET A 657 -13.59 19.20 0.63
CA MET A 657 -13.60 18.26 1.77
C MET A 657 -13.54 16.80 1.32
N VAL A 658 -14.28 16.41 0.29
CA VAL A 658 -14.26 15.03 -0.25
C VAL A 658 -12.86 14.69 -0.77
N GLN A 659 -12.22 15.60 -1.50
CA GLN A 659 -10.87 15.43 -2.02
C GLN A 659 -9.84 15.30 -0.88
N ASP A 660 -9.92 16.17 0.13
CA ASP A 660 -9.05 16.13 1.32
C ASP A 660 -9.25 14.82 2.10
N GLN A 661 -10.49 14.33 2.21
CA GLN A 661 -10.81 13.04 2.85
C GLN A 661 -10.30 11.83 2.05
N ILE A 662 -10.32 11.87 0.71
CA ILE A 662 -9.72 10.85 -0.15
C ILE A 662 -8.20 10.77 0.09
N GLU A 663 -7.51 11.92 0.09
CA GLU A 663 -6.07 11.95 0.35
C GLU A 663 -5.73 11.55 1.79
N TYR A 664 -6.54 11.94 2.78
CA TYR A 664 -6.40 11.47 4.16
C TYR A 664 -6.59 9.95 4.30
N ASN A 665 -7.59 9.38 3.61
CA ASN A 665 -7.81 7.93 3.59
C ASN A 665 -6.65 7.17 2.92
N LYS A 666 -6.10 7.70 1.81
CA LYS A 666 -4.87 7.17 1.20
C LYS A 666 -3.68 7.25 2.16
N TRP A 667 -3.48 8.40 2.81
CA TRP A 667 -2.40 8.61 3.79
C TRP A 667 -2.51 7.64 4.97
N ASN A 668 -3.71 7.44 5.52
CA ASN A 668 -3.98 6.43 6.54
C ASN A 668 -3.71 5.01 6.05
N HIS A 669 -4.12 4.65 4.82
CA HIS A 669 -3.84 3.34 4.24
C HIS A 669 -2.32 3.10 4.12
N TYR A 670 -1.57 4.04 3.55
CA TYR A 670 -0.11 3.93 3.44
C TYR A 670 0.60 3.95 4.80
N ASN A 671 0.10 4.70 5.78
CA ASN A 671 0.63 4.67 7.15
C ASN A 671 0.39 3.32 7.84
N ASN A 672 -0.81 2.76 7.70
CA ASN A 672 -1.15 1.45 8.25
C ASN A 672 -0.31 0.35 7.59
N LEU A 673 -0.15 0.39 6.26
CA LEU A 673 0.72 -0.52 5.52
C LEU A 673 2.19 -0.37 5.94
N ARG A 674 2.70 0.86 6.02
CA ARG A 674 4.08 1.13 6.49
C ARG A 674 4.29 0.63 7.93
N SER A 675 3.32 0.87 8.82
CA SER A 675 3.40 0.41 10.22
C SER A 675 3.38 -1.11 10.28
N LEU A 676 2.53 -1.77 9.50
CA LEU A 676 2.44 -3.23 9.43
C LEU A 676 3.75 -3.84 8.90
N GLU A 677 4.29 -3.32 7.80
CA GLU A 677 5.57 -3.81 7.26
C GLU A 677 6.74 -3.51 8.20
N THR A 678 6.75 -2.35 8.87
CA THR A 678 7.76 -2.04 9.90
C THR A 678 7.65 -2.99 11.09
N GLN A 679 6.45 -3.31 11.57
CA GLN A 679 6.23 -4.32 12.61
C GLN A 679 6.69 -5.71 12.16
N LYS A 680 6.35 -6.14 10.94
CA LYS A 680 6.85 -7.41 10.37
C LYS A 680 8.38 -7.44 10.30
N MET A 681 9.03 -6.33 9.95
CA MET A 681 10.49 -6.23 9.94
C MET A 681 11.08 -6.25 11.35
N HIS A 682 10.45 -5.63 12.35
CA HIS A 682 10.89 -5.77 13.75
C HIS A 682 10.79 -7.22 14.25
N VAL A 683 9.65 -7.89 14.03
CA VAL A 683 9.46 -9.30 14.40
C VAL A 683 10.48 -10.18 13.69
N ARG A 684 10.70 -9.99 12.38
CA ARG A 684 11.72 -10.72 11.63
C ARG A 684 13.13 -10.49 12.20
N ASN A 685 13.48 -9.25 12.52
CA ASN A 685 14.79 -8.96 13.11
C ASN A 685 14.97 -9.65 14.48
N GLU A 686 13.92 -9.70 15.32
CA GLU A 686 13.95 -10.43 16.59
C GLU A 686 14.09 -11.95 16.37
N GLU A 687 13.34 -12.53 15.42
CA GLU A 687 13.48 -13.93 14.99
C GLU A 687 14.89 -14.24 14.41
N GLU A 688 15.50 -13.28 13.71
CA GLU A 688 16.86 -13.39 13.17
C GLU A 688 17.96 -13.26 14.23
N VAL A 689 17.65 -12.70 15.41
CA VAL A 689 18.57 -12.65 16.57
C VAL A 689 18.56 -13.98 17.36
N ILE A 690 17.57 -14.86 17.18
CA ILE A 690 17.47 -16.14 17.91
C ILE A 690 18.68 -17.05 17.57
N PRO A 691 19.49 -17.47 18.56
CA PRO A 691 20.60 -18.39 18.35
C PRO A 691 20.12 -19.83 18.23
N TYR A 692 20.14 -20.39 17.02
CA TYR A 692 19.85 -21.79 16.79
C TYR A 692 21.01 -22.70 17.27
N GLN A 693 20.68 -23.69 18.10
CA GLN A 693 21.64 -24.70 18.60
C GLN A 693 21.71 -25.94 17.70
N ASN A 694 20.66 -26.21 16.92
CA ASN A 694 20.60 -27.37 16.03
C ASN A 694 21.48 -27.12 14.80
N LEU A 695 22.22 -28.15 14.37
CA LEU A 695 23.12 -28.06 13.22
C LEU A 695 22.36 -27.73 11.93
N LEU A 696 21.22 -28.39 11.68
CA LEU A 696 20.36 -28.20 10.53
C LEU A 696 18.91 -28.04 10.97
N ILE A 697 18.21 -27.06 10.38
CA ILE A 697 16.79 -26.77 10.60
C ILE A 697 16.09 -26.71 9.24
N TYR A 698 15.01 -27.46 9.09
CA TYR A 698 14.10 -27.40 7.94
C TYR A 698 13.06 -26.30 8.15
N PRO A 699 12.58 -25.62 7.09
CA PRO A 699 11.51 -24.64 7.22
C PRO A 699 10.15 -25.34 7.43
N SER A 700 9.16 -24.57 7.91
CA SER A 700 7.84 -25.09 8.27
C SER A 700 7.02 -25.61 7.08
N ASP A 701 7.22 -25.04 5.90
CA ASP A 701 6.57 -25.35 4.61
C ASP A 701 7.26 -26.48 3.82
N TRP A 702 8.36 -27.04 4.35
CA TRP A 702 9.13 -28.10 3.70
C TRP A 702 8.30 -29.30 3.17
N PRO A 703 7.28 -29.83 3.89
CA PRO A 703 6.48 -30.95 3.39
C PRO A 703 5.59 -30.61 2.18
N GLU A 704 5.26 -29.32 1.98
CA GLU A 704 4.44 -28.85 0.87
C GLU A 704 5.32 -28.57 -0.35
N LEU A 705 6.42 -27.83 -0.16
CA LEU A 705 7.46 -27.61 -1.18
C LEU A 705 7.97 -28.93 -1.77
N SER A 706 8.21 -29.92 -0.91
CA SER A 706 8.62 -31.26 -1.34
C SER A 706 7.61 -31.90 -2.29
N ARG A 707 6.30 -31.85 -1.97
CA ARG A 707 5.24 -32.45 -2.79
C ARG A 707 5.01 -31.70 -4.10
N LEU A 708 5.03 -30.37 -4.07
CA LEU A 708 4.89 -29.55 -5.28
C LEU A 708 5.97 -29.89 -6.29
N ARG A 709 7.24 -29.93 -5.86
CA ARG A 709 8.39 -30.22 -6.74
C ARG A 709 8.50 -31.68 -7.17
N GLU A 710 7.93 -32.62 -6.40
CA GLU A 710 7.78 -34.02 -6.84
C GLU A 710 6.81 -34.13 -8.02
N ASN A 711 5.74 -33.33 -8.00
CA ASN A 711 4.70 -33.34 -9.03
C ASN A 711 5.09 -32.51 -10.26
N GLU A 712 5.90 -31.46 -10.15
CA GLU A 712 6.27 -30.64 -11.32
C GLU A 712 7.24 -31.34 -12.28
N GLN A 713 8.07 -32.28 -11.82
CA GLN A 713 8.96 -33.08 -12.68
C GLN A 713 8.22 -33.92 -13.74
N THR A 714 6.91 -34.12 -13.64
CA THR A 714 6.09 -34.84 -14.64
C THR A 714 5.30 -33.94 -15.59
N VAL A 715 5.40 -32.60 -15.51
CA VAL A 715 4.49 -31.67 -16.21
C VAL A 715 5.03 -31.11 -17.54
N SER A 716 6.18 -31.57 -18.04
CA SER A 716 6.84 -31.04 -19.26
C SER A 716 6.18 -31.40 -20.61
N GLN A 717 4.87 -31.64 -20.68
CA GLN A 717 4.14 -32.04 -21.90
C GLN A 717 2.84 -31.23 -22.07
N SER A 718 2.38 -31.09 -23.32
CA SER A 718 1.13 -30.39 -23.69
C SER A 718 -0.09 -31.03 -23.00
N PRO A 719 -1.08 -30.28 -22.49
CA PRO A 719 -2.25 -30.85 -21.80
C PRO A 719 -3.07 -31.84 -22.65
N ALA A 720 -3.13 -31.64 -23.97
CA ALA A 720 -3.80 -32.56 -24.89
C ALA A 720 -3.01 -33.87 -25.09
N ASP A 721 -1.68 -33.76 -25.20
CA ASP A 721 -0.80 -34.91 -25.42
C ASP A 721 -0.59 -35.71 -24.12
N GLN A 722 -0.60 -35.04 -22.95
CA GLN A 722 -0.63 -35.69 -21.63
C GLN A 722 -1.87 -36.55 -21.44
N GLU A 723 -3.04 -36.13 -21.93
CA GLU A 723 -4.26 -36.94 -21.87
C GLU A 723 -4.16 -38.19 -22.76
N VAL A 724 -3.49 -38.08 -23.91
CA VAL A 724 -3.20 -39.22 -24.79
C VAL A 724 -2.13 -40.13 -24.20
N GLU A 725 -1.05 -39.60 -23.63
CA GLU A 725 -0.04 -40.37 -22.89
C GLU A 725 -0.64 -41.09 -21.67
N ARG A 726 -1.55 -40.45 -20.94
CA ARG A 726 -2.31 -41.06 -19.83
C ARG A 726 -3.17 -42.22 -20.30
N ARG A 727 -3.83 -42.10 -21.47
CA ARG A 727 -4.60 -43.20 -22.09
C ARG A 727 -3.70 -44.30 -22.64
N LEU A 728 -2.52 -43.96 -23.18
CA LEU A 728 -1.48 -44.90 -23.59
C LEU A 728 -0.88 -45.66 -22.39
N ALA A 729 -0.79 -45.03 -21.21
CA ALA A 729 -0.37 -45.68 -19.97
C ALA A 729 -1.47 -46.53 -19.31
N ALA A 730 -2.75 -46.32 -19.65
CA ALA A 730 -3.86 -47.09 -19.10
C ALA A 730 -3.85 -48.55 -19.57
N ASN A 731 -4.25 -49.46 -18.68
CA ASN A 731 -4.30 -50.90 -18.99
C ASN A 731 -5.54 -51.26 -19.81
N VAL A 732 -5.31 -51.80 -21.00
CA VAL A 732 -6.34 -52.48 -21.78
C VAL A 732 -6.60 -53.83 -21.13
N HIS A 733 -7.85 -54.04 -20.69
CA HIS A 733 -8.18 -55.16 -19.82
C HIS A 733 -8.09 -56.50 -20.55
N HIS A 734 -8.58 -56.60 -21.79
CA HIS A 734 -8.52 -57.85 -22.56
C HIS A 734 -8.73 -57.64 -24.07
N ILE A 735 -7.70 -57.89 -24.89
CA ILE A 735 -7.82 -57.95 -26.34
C ILE A 735 -7.44 -59.33 -26.86
N VAL A 736 -8.32 -59.88 -27.70
CA VAL A 736 -8.13 -61.14 -28.42
C VAL A 736 -8.33 -60.86 -29.91
N ALA A 737 -7.24 -60.93 -30.67
CA ALA A 737 -7.26 -60.96 -32.12
C ALA A 737 -6.82 -62.34 -32.59
N ASN A 738 -7.59 -62.97 -33.47
CA ASN A 738 -7.26 -64.28 -34.05
C ASN A 738 -7.50 -64.20 -35.56
N GLN A 739 -6.42 -64.01 -36.32
CA GLN A 739 -6.45 -63.67 -37.74
C GLN A 739 -7.36 -62.46 -38.06
N THR A 740 -7.49 -61.53 -37.12
CA THR A 740 -8.35 -60.34 -37.27
C THR A 740 -7.67 -59.34 -38.21
N PRO A 741 -8.37 -58.76 -39.20
CA PRO A 741 -7.83 -57.70 -40.05
C PRO A 741 -7.28 -56.53 -39.22
N PHE A 742 -6.11 -56.02 -39.60
CA PHE A 742 -5.44 -54.94 -38.87
C PHE A 742 -6.31 -53.70 -38.68
N GLU A 743 -7.12 -53.32 -39.67
CA GLU A 743 -8.11 -52.22 -39.58
C GLU A 743 -9.09 -52.42 -38.40
N ASN A 744 -9.68 -53.61 -38.28
CA ASN A 744 -10.60 -53.96 -37.19
C ASN A 744 -9.90 -53.94 -35.81
N VAL A 745 -8.62 -54.28 -35.74
CA VAL A 745 -7.84 -54.24 -34.49
C VAL A 745 -7.59 -52.80 -34.06
N ILE A 746 -7.26 -51.90 -34.99
CA ILE A 746 -7.12 -50.46 -34.69
C ILE A 746 -8.47 -49.83 -34.30
N ASP A 747 -9.56 -50.18 -34.97
CA ASP A 747 -10.90 -49.69 -34.62
C ASP A 747 -11.36 -50.18 -33.23
N THR A 748 -11.02 -51.43 -32.86
CA THR A 748 -11.23 -51.95 -31.50
C THR A 748 -10.43 -51.17 -30.47
N LEU A 749 -9.15 -50.89 -30.74
CA LEU A 749 -8.32 -50.06 -29.86
C LEU A 749 -8.87 -48.63 -29.73
N ARG A 750 -9.37 -48.04 -30.83
CA ARG A 750 -10.02 -46.72 -30.83
C ARG A 750 -11.28 -46.71 -29.95
N SER A 751 -12.09 -47.77 -29.99
CA SER A 751 -13.35 -47.85 -29.22
C SER A 751 -13.14 -48.16 -27.74
N GLU A 752 -12.17 -48.99 -27.36
CA GLU A 752 -11.90 -49.32 -25.95
C GLU A 752 -11.16 -48.20 -25.20
N THR A 753 -10.26 -47.48 -25.85
CA THR A 753 -9.42 -46.45 -25.20
C THR A 753 -9.93 -45.02 -25.39
N GLY A 754 -10.83 -44.80 -26.35
CA GLY A 754 -11.37 -43.49 -26.69
C GLY A 754 -10.33 -42.49 -27.22
N THR A 755 -9.14 -42.92 -27.63
CA THR A 755 -8.13 -42.06 -28.27
C THR A 755 -8.44 -41.86 -29.75
N ASN A 756 -8.18 -40.67 -30.29
CA ASN A 756 -8.31 -40.43 -31.73
C ASN A 756 -7.09 -41.01 -32.47
N ILE A 757 -7.29 -42.11 -33.22
CA ILE A 757 -6.23 -42.81 -33.97
C ILE A 757 -6.49 -42.68 -35.48
N VAL A 758 -5.55 -42.08 -36.20
CA VAL A 758 -5.52 -41.93 -37.66
C VAL A 758 -4.44 -42.86 -38.23
N VAL A 759 -4.75 -43.59 -39.31
CA VAL A 759 -3.81 -44.50 -39.98
C VAL A 759 -3.58 -44.02 -41.41
N ASN A 760 -2.31 -43.83 -41.79
CA ASN A 760 -1.95 -43.46 -43.15
C ASN A 760 -1.84 -44.71 -44.04
N TRP A 761 -3.00 -45.19 -44.51
CA TRP A 761 -3.10 -46.43 -45.27
C TRP A 761 -2.23 -46.46 -46.54
N SER A 762 -2.11 -45.36 -47.29
CA SER A 762 -1.29 -45.32 -48.50
C SER A 762 0.21 -45.47 -48.23
N ALA A 763 0.66 -45.08 -47.03
CA ALA A 763 2.04 -45.28 -46.58
C ALA A 763 2.31 -46.73 -46.17
N LEU A 764 1.35 -47.34 -45.46
CA LEU A 764 1.42 -48.73 -45.02
C LEU A 764 1.36 -49.70 -46.20
N GLU A 765 0.46 -49.46 -47.16
CA GLU A 765 0.34 -50.24 -48.40
C GLU A 765 1.63 -50.16 -49.23
N ALA A 766 2.26 -48.98 -49.32
CA ALA A 766 3.56 -48.81 -49.98
C ALA A 766 4.72 -49.56 -49.27
N ALA A 767 4.58 -49.86 -47.97
CA ALA A 767 5.50 -50.69 -47.20
C ALA A 767 5.08 -52.18 -47.14
N GLY A 768 4.07 -52.60 -47.91
CA GLY A 768 3.61 -53.99 -47.99
C GLY A 768 2.63 -54.43 -46.88
N VAL A 769 1.97 -53.48 -46.22
CA VAL A 769 0.98 -53.74 -45.16
C VAL A 769 -0.41 -53.33 -45.61
N GLU A 770 -1.29 -54.31 -45.80
CA GLU A 770 -2.67 -54.09 -46.24
C GLU A 770 -3.65 -54.01 -45.05
N LYS A 771 -4.80 -53.35 -45.22
CA LYS A 771 -5.90 -53.30 -44.23
C LYS A 771 -6.34 -54.69 -43.73
N THR A 772 -6.27 -55.68 -44.62
CA THR A 772 -6.63 -57.08 -44.44
C THR A 772 -5.54 -57.92 -43.77
N THR A 773 -4.34 -57.38 -43.53
CA THR A 773 -3.24 -58.17 -42.94
C THR A 773 -3.66 -58.74 -41.58
N PRO A 774 -3.60 -60.07 -41.39
CA PRO A 774 -4.16 -60.74 -40.22
C PRO A 774 -3.26 -60.58 -39.00
N VAL A 775 -3.77 -59.96 -37.95
CA VAL A 775 -3.08 -59.82 -36.65
C VAL A 775 -3.63 -60.89 -35.70
N THR A 776 -2.72 -61.55 -34.97
CA THR A 776 -3.07 -62.61 -34.01
C THR A 776 -2.37 -62.37 -32.68
N LEU A 777 -3.10 -61.83 -31.71
CA LEU A 777 -2.57 -61.46 -30.39
C LEU A 777 -3.58 -61.79 -29.29
N THR A 778 -3.09 -62.08 -28.10
CA THR A 778 -3.93 -62.27 -26.91
C THR A 778 -3.21 -61.63 -25.75
N LEU A 779 -3.69 -60.46 -25.34
CA LEU A 779 -3.09 -59.64 -24.27
C LEU A 779 -4.17 -59.29 -23.25
N ARG A 780 -3.80 -59.33 -21.98
CA ARG A 780 -4.69 -59.11 -20.84
C ARG A 780 -4.00 -58.25 -19.80
N ASP A 781 -4.68 -57.21 -19.34
CA ASP A 781 -4.21 -56.26 -18.32
C ASP A 781 -2.85 -55.61 -18.69
N VAL A 782 -2.68 -55.21 -19.96
CA VAL A 782 -1.43 -54.63 -20.52
C VAL A 782 -1.63 -53.14 -20.87
N PRO A 783 -0.66 -52.24 -20.61
CA PRO A 783 -0.74 -50.83 -21.01
C PRO A 783 -0.97 -50.66 -22.52
N PHE A 784 -1.89 -49.77 -22.92
CA PHE A 784 -2.27 -49.54 -24.32
C PHE A 784 -1.06 -49.25 -25.22
N LYS A 785 -0.08 -48.47 -24.75
CA LYS A 785 1.21 -48.21 -25.42
C LYS A 785 1.91 -49.49 -25.86
N LYS A 786 1.92 -50.51 -24.99
CA LYS A 786 2.58 -51.79 -25.27
C LYS A 786 1.73 -52.66 -26.20
N VAL A 787 0.41 -52.64 -26.07
CA VAL A 787 -0.50 -53.31 -27.01
C VAL A 787 -0.32 -52.75 -28.42
N LEU A 788 -0.37 -51.41 -28.58
CA LEU A 788 -0.19 -50.73 -29.86
C LEU A 788 1.18 -51.02 -30.49
N GLN A 789 2.26 -50.96 -29.71
CA GLN A 789 3.60 -51.35 -30.19
C GLN A 789 3.66 -52.81 -30.64
N THR A 790 3.07 -53.75 -29.88
CA THR A 790 3.05 -55.17 -30.24
C THR A 790 2.22 -55.44 -31.49
N VAL A 791 1.09 -54.74 -31.68
CA VAL A 791 0.32 -54.78 -32.93
C VAL A 791 1.20 -54.30 -34.10
N LEU A 792 1.74 -53.08 -34.03
CA LEU A 792 2.55 -52.50 -35.12
C LEU A 792 3.76 -53.35 -35.48
N GLN A 793 4.43 -53.94 -34.48
CA GLN A 793 5.56 -54.84 -34.67
C GLN A 793 5.15 -56.19 -35.30
N GLN A 794 3.91 -56.64 -35.09
CA GLN A 794 3.39 -57.88 -35.67
C GLN A 794 2.91 -57.70 -37.12
N VAL A 795 2.35 -56.54 -37.48
CA VAL A 795 1.97 -56.25 -38.89
C VAL A 795 3.18 -55.94 -39.77
N GLN A 796 4.38 -55.82 -39.19
CA GLN A 796 5.61 -55.43 -39.87
C GLN A 796 6.17 -56.57 -40.75
N GLY A 797 5.54 -56.80 -41.89
CA GLY A 797 5.83 -57.93 -42.78
C GLY A 797 7.04 -57.73 -43.70
N GLY A 798 8.18 -58.33 -43.35
CA GLY A 798 9.25 -58.75 -44.28
C GLY A 798 10.07 -57.71 -45.05
N GLY A 799 9.55 -56.50 -45.29
CA GLY A 799 10.16 -55.48 -46.18
C GLY A 799 11.26 -54.59 -45.56
N GLY A 800 11.58 -54.77 -44.28
CA GLY A 800 12.62 -53.99 -43.58
C GLY A 800 12.19 -52.59 -43.10
N THR A 801 11.19 -51.97 -43.73
CA THR A 801 10.61 -50.70 -43.28
C THR A 801 10.00 -50.82 -41.88
N GLN A 802 10.22 -49.82 -41.02
CA GLN A 802 9.67 -49.77 -39.67
C GLN A 802 8.33 -49.01 -39.65
N LEU A 803 7.35 -49.53 -38.92
CA LEU A 803 6.09 -48.85 -38.64
C LEU A 803 6.19 -48.13 -37.29
N GLY A 804 5.63 -46.92 -37.21
CA GLY A 804 5.66 -46.09 -36.02
C GLY A 804 4.36 -45.33 -35.81
N TYR A 805 4.31 -44.59 -34.71
CA TYR A 805 3.25 -43.63 -34.45
C TYR A 805 3.83 -42.33 -33.91
N SER A 806 3.18 -41.21 -34.24
CA SER A 806 3.40 -39.90 -33.64
C SER A 806 2.14 -39.44 -32.89
N ILE A 807 2.32 -38.52 -31.93
CA ILE A 807 1.22 -37.83 -31.24
C ILE A 807 1.35 -36.35 -31.58
N ASP A 808 0.29 -35.77 -32.13
CA ASP A 808 0.23 -34.34 -32.44
C ASP A 808 -1.20 -33.84 -32.14
N GLU A 809 -1.31 -32.76 -31.36
CA GLU A 809 -2.56 -32.14 -30.93
C GLU A 809 -3.63 -33.13 -30.38
N GLY A 810 -3.19 -34.14 -29.62
CA GLY A 810 -4.09 -35.17 -29.07
C GLY A 810 -4.55 -36.24 -30.07
N VAL A 811 -3.93 -36.34 -31.26
CA VAL A 811 -4.22 -37.37 -32.28
C VAL A 811 -3.02 -38.30 -32.45
N ILE A 812 -3.26 -39.61 -32.40
CA ILE A 812 -2.25 -40.64 -32.68
C ILE A 812 -2.24 -40.91 -34.20
N THR A 813 -1.16 -40.56 -34.89
CA THR A 813 -0.99 -40.85 -36.33
C THR A 813 -0.07 -42.03 -36.53
N ILE A 814 -0.54 -43.09 -37.17
CA ILE A 814 0.20 -44.31 -37.51
C ILE A 814 0.65 -44.24 -38.98
N SER A 815 1.96 -44.35 -39.23
CA SER A 815 2.54 -44.41 -40.58
C SER A 815 3.90 -45.14 -40.57
N THR A 816 4.58 -45.23 -41.71
CA THR A 816 5.96 -45.72 -41.80
C THR A 816 6.93 -44.71 -41.19
N HIS A 817 8.01 -45.19 -40.59
CA HIS A 817 9.03 -44.35 -39.94
C HIS A 817 9.65 -43.36 -40.93
N ASP A 818 9.94 -43.81 -42.15
CA ASP A 818 10.49 -42.96 -43.23
C ASP A 818 9.53 -41.82 -43.61
N GLN A 819 8.22 -42.07 -43.61
CA GLN A 819 7.23 -41.05 -43.99
C GLN A 819 6.87 -40.12 -42.83
N LEU A 820 6.88 -40.62 -41.58
CA LEU A 820 6.84 -39.79 -40.37
C LEU A 820 8.04 -38.84 -40.30
N ALA A 821 9.21 -39.27 -40.81
CA ALA A 821 10.40 -38.43 -40.95
C ALA A 821 10.30 -37.43 -42.14
N GLN A 822 9.63 -37.79 -43.23
CA GLN A 822 9.42 -36.90 -44.39
C GLN A 822 8.45 -35.74 -44.12
N GLN A 823 7.55 -35.87 -43.14
CA GLN A 823 6.67 -34.77 -42.72
C GLN A 823 7.47 -33.73 -41.94
N GLN A 824 8.29 -32.93 -42.63
CA GLN A 824 9.13 -31.93 -42.01
C GLN A 824 8.34 -30.67 -41.64
N VAL A 825 8.61 -30.12 -40.46
CA VAL A 825 8.07 -28.83 -40.01
C VAL A 825 9.24 -27.92 -39.69
N VAL A 826 9.21 -26.68 -40.22
CA VAL A 826 10.15 -25.63 -39.82
C VAL A 826 9.62 -24.94 -38.57
N ARG A 827 10.41 -24.92 -37.49
CA ARG A 827 10.14 -24.12 -36.29
C ARG A 827 11.32 -23.20 -36.01
N VAL A 828 11.01 -22.01 -35.50
CA VAL A 828 12.00 -21.00 -35.08
C VAL A 828 12.01 -20.98 -33.56
N TYR A 829 13.18 -21.22 -32.97
CA TYR A 829 13.41 -21.17 -31.54
C TYR A 829 14.31 -19.99 -31.20
N ASP A 830 13.82 -19.02 -30.43
CA ASP A 830 14.68 -17.98 -29.88
C ASP A 830 15.60 -18.58 -28.81
N ILE A 831 16.91 -18.34 -28.89
CA ILE A 831 17.89 -18.76 -27.89
C ILE A 831 18.69 -17.58 -27.32
N GLN A 832 18.25 -16.32 -27.53
CA GLN A 832 18.99 -15.15 -27.05
C GLN A 832 19.13 -15.12 -25.52
N ASP A 833 18.09 -15.55 -24.80
CA ASP A 833 18.11 -15.84 -23.36
C ASP A 833 19.18 -16.87 -22.98
N LEU A 834 19.29 -17.94 -23.78
CA LEU A 834 20.26 -19.01 -23.65
C LEU A 834 21.68 -18.62 -24.11
N LEU A 835 21.92 -17.40 -24.60
CA LEU A 835 23.24 -16.89 -24.99
C LEU A 835 23.83 -15.87 -24.00
N VAL A 836 23.07 -15.42 -23.00
CA VAL A 836 23.59 -14.57 -21.92
C VAL A 836 24.33 -15.45 -20.91
N GLN A 837 25.64 -15.22 -20.74
CA GLN A 837 26.40 -15.76 -19.61
C GLN A 837 26.44 -14.74 -18.47
N ALA A 838 25.96 -15.13 -17.29
CA ALA A 838 26.22 -14.38 -16.07
C ALA A 838 27.72 -14.49 -15.72
N PRO A 839 28.46 -13.38 -15.54
CA PRO A 839 29.89 -13.43 -15.25
C PRO A 839 30.16 -14.12 -13.90
N ASN A 840 31.21 -14.93 -13.84
CA ASN A 840 31.63 -15.62 -12.62
C ASN A 840 32.58 -14.72 -11.80
N PHE A 841 32.09 -14.19 -10.67
CA PHE A 841 32.84 -13.30 -9.81
C PHE A 841 33.73 -14.09 -8.84
N LYS A 842 34.93 -14.46 -9.29
CA LYS A 842 35.90 -15.24 -8.49
C LYS A 842 36.96 -14.38 -7.81
N ASP A 843 37.18 -13.16 -8.27
CA ASP A 843 38.20 -12.24 -7.76
C ASP A 843 37.67 -11.39 -6.58
N PHE A 844 37.24 -12.05 -5.51
CA PHE A 844 36.73 -11.38 -4.31
C PHE A 844 37.88 -10.87 -3.40
N PRO A 845 37.70 -9.73 -2.72
CA PRO A 845 38.69 -9.21 -1.79
C PRO A 845 38.80 -10.12 -0.55
N THR A 846 40.03 -10.39 -0.11
CA THR A 846 40.31 -11.13 1.14
C THR A 846 40.91 -10.21 2.20
N PHE A 847 40.56 -10.43 3.47
CA PHE A 847 41.18 -9.70 4.58
C PHE A 847 42.61 -10.19 4.80
N ASN A 848 43.58 -9.46 4.24
CA ASN A 848 45.00 -9.77 4.40
C ASN A 848 45.62 -8.94 5.53
N LEU A 849 46.04 -9.60 6.62
CA LEU A 849 46.78 -8.97 7.73
C LEU A 849 48.09 -8.31 7.29
N GLN A 850 48.74 -8.85 6.24
CA GLN A 850 50.05 -8.41 5.78
C GLN A 850 49.99 -7.03 5.10
N SER A 851 48.92 -6.69 4.37
CA SER A 851 48.83 -5.41 3.65
C SER A 851 48.79 -4.22 4.62
N ALA A 852 48.15 -4.37 5.78
CA ALA A 852 48.17 -3.38 6.86
C ALA A 852 49.59 -3.09 7.40
N THR A 853 50.50 -4.07 7.31
CA THR A 853 51.90 -3.95 7.78
C THR A 853 52.91 -3.56 6.69
N GLN A 854 52.61 -3.77 5.41
CA GLN A 854 53.53 -3.41 4.31
C GLN A 854 53.58 -1.90 4.04
N ASN A 855 52.51 -1.17 4.39
CA ASN A 855 52.42 0.29 4.20
C ASN A 855 53.37 1.09 5.12
N SER A 856 54.07 0.45 6.08
CA SER A 856 55.04 1.08 6.97
C SER A 856 56.50 0.81 6.60
N THR A 857 56.81 -0.07 5.64
CA THR A 857 58.20 -0.46 5.30
C THR A 857 58.80 0.28 4.10
N ALA A 858 58.01 1.07 3.38
CA ALA A 858 58.39 1.66 2.10
C ALA A 858 59.22 2.97 2.18
N GLN A 859 60.24 3.07 3.06
CA GLN A 859 61.27 4.14 2.94
C GLN A 859 62.62 3.90 3.65
N VAL A 860 63.33 2.78 3.43
CA VAL A 860 64.80 2.72 3.66
C VAL A 860 65.52 1.93 2.56
N SER A 861 65.69 2.53 1.39
CA SER A 861 66.65 2.05 0.38
C SER A 861 67.08 3.17 -0.56
N SER A 862 68.05 3.98 -0.14
CA SER A 862 68.74 4.94 -1.01
C SER A 862 69.82 4.25 -1.82
N THR A 863 69.71 4.19 -3.16
CA THR A 863 70.81 4.33 -4.12
C THR A 863 70.27 4.39 -5.57
N GLY A 864 70.43 5.55 -6.22
CA GLY A 864 70.56 5.67 -7.68
C GLY A 864 69.30 5.67 -8.56
N GLY A 865 69.25 6.62 -9.50
CA GLY A 865 68.35 6.60 -10.66
C GLY A 865 67.18 7.59 -10.59
N GLY A 866 67.24 8.64 -11.41
CA GLY A 866 66.17 9.64 -11.48
C GLY A 866 65.01 9.22 -12.40
N GLY A 867 63.79 9.63 -12.03
CA GLY A 867 62.58 9.47 -12.84
C GLY A 867 61.46 10.32 -12.23
N ILE A 868 60.82 11.17 -13.04
CA ILE A 868 59.86 12.18 -12.56
C ILE A 868 58.45 11.56 -12.45
N GLY A 869 57.83 11.75 -11.28
CA GLY A 869 56.37 11.79 -11.14
C GLY A 869 55.64 10.47 -10.92
N ASN A 870 55.29 10.19 -9.65
CA ASN A 870 53.89 9.96 -9.30
C ASN A 870 53.63 10.32 -7.83
N ALA A 871 52.46 10.88 -7.53
CA ALA A 871 52.07 11.27 -6.17
C ALA A 871 50.69 10.68 -5.82
N GLY A 872 50.60 10.04 -4.65
CA GLY A 872 49.33 9.58 -4.07
C GLY A 872 48.86 8.22 -4.58
N GLY A 873 48.61 7.29 -3.65
CA GLY A 873 48.14 5.93 -3.98
C GLY A 873 48.13 5.00 -2.77
N GLY A 874 47.43 5.36 -1.70
CA GLY A 874 47.20 4.45 -0.58
C GLY A 874 46.35 3.26 -1.03
N GLY A 875 46.91 2.05 -0.92
CA GLY A 875 46.25 0.80 -1.33
C GLY A 875 45.12 0.36 -0.40
N GLY A 876 44.01 1.10 -0.40
CA GLY A 876 42.77 0.66 0.23
C GLY A 876 42.07 -0.44 -0.58
N LEU A 877 41.12 -1.14 0.05
CA LEU A 877 40.35 -2.26 -0.52
C LEU A 877 39.57 -1.95 -1.83
N PHE A 878 39.45 -0.67 -2.18
CA PHE A 878 38.75 -0.15 -3.37
C PHE A 878 39.70 0.62 -4.31
N GLY A 879 41.00 0.43 -4.18
CA GLY A 879 42.03 1.13 -4.94
C GLY A 879 42.11 0.70 -6.41
N GLY A 880 41.38 1.41 -7.28
CA GLY A 880 41.78 1.65 -8.67
C GLY A 880 41.97 0.42 -9.57
N GLY A 881 40.87 -0.20 -10.00
CA GLY A 881 40.88 -1.07 -11.19
C GLY A 881 41.15 -0.26 -12.45
N GLY A 882 42.42 -0.10 -12.84
CA GLY A 882 42.82 0.70 -14.00
C GLY A 882 44.20 0.37 -14.56
N GLY A 883 44.24 -0.36 -15.67
CA GLY A 883 45.36 -0.30 -16.63
C GLY A 883 46.63 -1.11 -16.33
N GLY A 884 46.52 -2.42 -16.13
CA GLY A 884 47.66 -3.34 -16.07
C GLY A 884 47.71 -4.29 -17.28
N ALA A 885 48.29 -3.88 -18.41
CA ALA A 885 48.51 -4.77 -19.55
C ALA A 885 49.77 -5.63 -19.32
N GLY A 886 49.62 -6.94 -19.15
CA GLY A 886 50.77 -7.84 -19.00
C GLY A 886 50.51 -9.12 -18.19
N GLY A 887 49.45 -9.87 -18.48
CA GLY A 887 49.19 -11.15 -17.80
C GLY A 887 47.99 -11.86 -18.41
N ALA A 888 48.23 -12.90 -19.23
CA ALA A 888 47.18 -13.63 -19.94
C ALA A 888 46.39 -14.59 -19.01
N GLY A 889 45.61 -14.02 -18.10
CA GLY A 889 44.53 -14.71 -17.39
C GLY A 889 43.22 -14.47 -18.15
N ALA A 890 43.01 -15.18 -19.26
CA ALA A 890 41.81 -14.97 -20.06
C ALA A 890 40.57 -15.45 -19.29
N SER A 891 39.70 -14.51 -18.94
CA SER A 891 38.27 -14.81 -18.79
C SER A 891 37.71 -15.14 -20.17
N THR A 892 37.97 -16.37 -20.62
CA THR A 892 37.30 -16.97 -21.79
C THR A 892 35.84 -17.22 -21.44
N GLY A 893 35.06 -16.13 -21.36
CA GLY A 893 33.66 -16.21 -21.73
C GLY A 893 33.62 -16.76 -23.15
N GLN A 894 32.99 -17.91 -23.32
CA GLN A 894 32.84 -18.54 -24.64
C GLN A 894 32.25 -17.51 -25.58
N SER A 895 32.80 -17.35 -26.79
CA SER A 895 32.23 -16.37 -27.71
C SER A 895 30.78 -16.76 -28.00
N ARG A 896 29.92 -15.78 -28.32
CA ARG A 896 28.52 -16.06 -28.70
C ARG A 896 28.43 -17.16 -29.77
N LYS A 897 29.42 -17.23 -30.68
CA LYS A 897 29.54 -18.25 -31.72
C LYS A 897 29.84 -19.65 -31.16
N ASP A 898 30.67 -19.74 -30.13
CA ASP A 898 31.01 -21.01 -29.47
C ASP A 898 29.80 -21.54 -28.69
N LEU A 899 29.08 -20.67 -27.99
CA LEU A 899 27.82 -21.02 -27.30
C LEU A 899 26.73 -21.50 -28.26
N VAL A 900 26.52 -20.79 -29.37
CA VAL A 900 25.63 -21.25 -30.45
C VAL A 900 26.08 -22.63 -30.94
N SER A 901 27.38 -22.82 -31.20
CA SER A 901 27.89 -24.12 -31.66
C SER A 901 27.71 -25.24 -30.62
N GLU A 902 27.84 -24.95 -29.33
CA GLU A 902 27.63 -25.91 -28.25
C GLU A 902 26.16 -26.31 -28.12
N ILE A 903 25.23 -25.35 -28.16
CA ILE A 903 23.78 -25.61 -28.14
C ILE A 903 23.36 -26.40 -29.39
N THR A 904 23.83 -26.02 -30.58
CA THR A 904 23.57 -26.75 -31.83
C THR A 904 24.08 -28.19 -31.76
N LYS A 905 25.34 -28.41 -31.33
CA LYS A 905 25.89 -29.76 -31.15
C LYS A 905 25.17 -30.56 -30.08
N LEU A 906 24.69 -29.92 -29.01
CA LEU A 906 23.90 -30.59 -27.98
C LEU A 906 22.57 -31.09 -28.57
N ILE A 907 21.89 -30.28 -29.39
CA ILE A 907 20.67 -30.69 -30.10
C ILE A 907 20.98 -31.86 -31.04
N GLU A 908 22.00 -31.74 -31.90
CA GLU A 908 22.39 -32.74 -32.91
C GLU A 908 22.79 -34.09 -32.32
N ASN A 909 23.39 -34.12 -31.12
CA ASN A 909 23.80 -35.36 -30.46
C ASN A 909 22.69 -35.97 -29.57
N THR A 910 21.71 -35.17 -29.12
CA THR A 910 20.68 -35.61 -28.16
C THR A 910 19.37 -36.00 -28.83
N VAL A 911 18.96 -35.25 -29.86
CA VAL A 911 17.72 -35.51 -30.62
C VAL A 911 18.07 -36.22 -31.91
N ASP A 912 17.49 -37.41 -32.14
CA ASP A 912 17.77 -38.34 -33.25
C ASP A 912 19.04 -38.03 -34.06
N ARG A 913 20.18 -38.48 -33.54
CA ARG A 913 21.51 -38.18 -34.07
C ARG A 913 21.65 -38.49 -35.56
N ASN A 914 20.98 -39.53 -36.06
CA ASN A 914 21.11 -39.99 -37.44
C ASN A 914 20.18 -39.26 -38.41
N SER A 915 19.23 -38.45 -37.92
CA SER A 915 18.32 -37.67 -38.76
C SER A 915 18.98 -36.44 -39.41
N TRP A 916 20.00 -35.87 -38.75
CA TRP A 916 20.64 -34.61 -39.15
C TRP A 916 21.54 -34.79 -40.37
N VAL A 917 21.43 -33.86 -41.33
CA VAL A 917 22.24 -33.86 -42.56
C VAL A 917 23.73 -33.83 -42.27
N ASP A 918 24.17 -33.08 -41.26
CA ASP A 918 25.58 -32.99 -40.86
C ASP A 918 26.13 -34.28 -40.20
N ASN A 919 25.24 -35.17 -39.73
CA ASN A 919 25.59 -36.51 -39.25
C ASN A 919 25.38 -37.63 -40.31
N GLY A 920 25.06 -37.27 -41.56
CA GLY A 920 24.81 -38.22 -42.65
C GLY A 920 23.34 -38.64 -42.83
N GLY A 921 22.42 -37.99 -42.11
CA GLY A 921 20.98 -38.11 -42.36
C GLY A 921 20.53 -37.33 -43.60
N THR A 922 19.22 -37.40 -43.90
CA THR A 922 18.62 -36.75 -45.07
C THR A 922 17.53 -35.73 -44.70
N VAL A 923 17.23 -35.56 -43.41
CA VAL A 923 15.99 -34.92 -42.93
C VAL A 923 16.25 -33.62 -42.18
N GLY A 924 17.02 -33.69 -41.09
CA GLY A 924 17.20 -32.59 -40.16
C GLY A 924 18.20 -31.54 -40.62
N THR A 925 17.83 -30.25 -40.57
CA THR A 925 18.79 -29.14 -40.75
C THR A 925 18.59 -28.05 -39.70
N ILE A 926 19.70 -27.46 -39.23
CA ILE A 926 19.72 -26.35 -38.25
C ILE A 926 20.45 -25.16 -38.88
N ARG A 927 19.91 -23.95 -38.72
CA ARG A 927 20.59 -22.70 -39.07
C ARG A 927 20.39 -21.67 -37.96
N GLU A 928 21.45 -20.98 -37.57
CA GLU A 928 21.34 -19.82 -36.67
C GLU A 928 21.16 -18.52 -37.48
N LEU A 929 20.28 -17.65 -36.99
CA LEU A 929 20.06 -16.31 -37.51
C LEU A 929 19.82 -15.35 -36.35
N ASN A 930 20.79 -14.49 -36.04
CA ASN A 930 20.69 -13.44 -35.01
C ASN A 930 20.27 -13.94 -33.61
N GLY A 931 20.65 -15.15 -33.21
CA GLY A 931 20.28 -15.77 -31.93
C GLY A 931 18.96 -16.54 -31.96
N GLN A 932 18.39 -16.77 -33.14
CA GLN A 932 17.29 -17.70 -33.35
C GLN A 932 17.80 -18.94 -34.08
N LEU A 933 17.41 -20.13 -33.64
CA LEU A 933 17.63 -21.39 -34.35
C LEU A 933 16.42 -21.67 -35.24
N VAL A 934 16.62 -21.61 -36.55
CA VAL A 934 15.67 -22.07 -37.56
C VAL A 934 15.96 -23.56 -37.79
N ILE A 935 15.07 -24.42 -37.33
CA ILE A 935 15.23 -25.87 -37.36
C ILE A 935 14.14 -26.48 -38.24
N ASN A 936 14.54 -27.26 -39.24
CA ASN A 936 13.66 -28.05 -40.08
C ASN A 936 13.83 -29.54 -39.72
N GLN A 937 12.78 -30.18 -39.21
CA GLN A 937 12.83 -31.53 -38.65
C GLN A 937 11.41 -32.11 -38.48
N ALA A 938 11.28 -33.43 -38.30
CA ALA A 938 10.01 -34.12 -38.04
C ALA A 938 9.31 -33.66 -36.72
N PRO A 939 7.95 -33.61 -36.66
CA PRO A 939 7.18 -33.13 -35.51
C PRO A 939 7.56 -33.72 -34.15
N GLY A 940 7.76 -35.04 -34.08
CA GLY A 940 8.11 -35.73 -32.84
C GLY A 940 9.50 -35.34 -32.32
N ASP A 941 10.43 -34.98 -33.19
CA ASP A 941 11.74 -34.45 -32.82
C ASP A 941 11.69 -32.96 -32.53
N GLN A 942 10.85 -32.19 -33.23
CA GLN A 942 10.57 -30.79 -32.87
C GLN A 942 9.99 -30.65 -31.46
N GLN A 943 9.16 -31.60 -31.00
CA GLN A 943 8.70 -31.69 -29.60
C GLN A 943 9.89 -31.95 -28.64
N LYS A 944 10.79 -32.89 -28.95
CA LYS A 944 12.00 -33.15 -28.13
C LYS A 944 12.94 -31.95 -28.07
N ILE A 945 13.12 -31.21 -29.17
CA ILE A 945 13.93 -29.99 -29.23
C ILE A 945 13.30 -28.88 -28.39
N ALA A 946 11.97 -28.69 -28.50
CA ALA A 946 11.23 -27.73 -27.67
C ALA A 946 11.36 -28.07 -26.18
N ALA A 947 11.24 -29.36 -25.81
CA ALA A 947 11.42 -29.82 -24.44
C ALA A 947 12.85 -29.60 -23.92
N LEU A 948 13.87 -29.98 -24.69
CA LEU A 948 15.28 -29.76 -24.35
C LEU A 948 15.60 -28.28 -24.15
N LEU A 949 15.19 -27.42 -25.08
CA LEU A 949 15.39 -25.96 -24.95
C LEU A 949 14.62 -25.38 -23.76
N THR A 950 13.44 -25.91 -23.43
CA THR A 950 12.68 -25.50 -22.24
C THR A 950 13.40 -25.91 -20.95
N GLN A 951 13.92 -27.14 -20.86
CA GLN A 951 14.73 -27.60 -19.73
C GLN A 951 16.01 -26.76 -19.55
N LEU A 952 16.68 -26.38 -20.65
CA LEU A 952 17.86 -25.51 -20.62
C LEU A 952 17.55 -24.06 -20.19
N ARG A 953 16.32 -23.58 -20.42
CA ARG A 953 15.82 -22.30 -19.87
C ARG A 953 15.49 -22.42 -18.39
N GLU A 954 14.75 -23.45 -18.02
CA GLU A 954 14.35 -23.70 -16.62
C GLU A 954 15.58 -23.81 -15.72
N ALA A 955 16.57 -24.62 -16.10
CA ALA A 955 17.83 -24.77 -15.38
C ALA A 955 18.62 -23.45 -15.15
N ARG A 956 18.41 -22.44 -16.01
CA ARG A 956 19.02 -21.09 -15.92
C ARG A 956 18.12 -20.02 -15.30
N SER A 957 16.81 -20.20 -15.32
CA SER A 957 15.84 -19.34 -14.62
C SER A 957 15.88 -19.51 -13.09
N ILE A 958 16.59 -20.54 -12.61
CA ILE A 958 16.77 -20.81 -11.19
C ILE A 958 17.82 -19.87 -10.61
N GLU A 959 17.34 -18.95 -9.79
CA GLU A 959 18.15 -18.11 -8.92
C GLU A 959 18.25 -18.72 -7.52
N ILE A 960 19.36 -18.46 -6.84
CA ILE A 960 19.63 -18.89 -5.47
C ILE A 960 19.96 -17.65 -4.66
N SER A 961 19.10 -17.34 -3.69
CA SER A 961 19.34 -16.26 -2.72
C SER A 961 19.94 -16.84 -1.45
N ILE A 962 21.16 -16.43 -1.10
CA ILE A 962 21.96 -17.01 -0.03
C ILE A 962 22.20 -15.95 1.02
N GLU A 963 21.77 -16.23 2.24
CA GLU A 963 21.91 -15.38 3.41
C GLU A 963 22.87 -16.05 4.40
N ALA A 964 23.92 -15.32 4.83
CA ALA A 964 24.83 -15.78 5.87
C ALA A 964 24.70 -14.88 7.10
N ARG A 965 24.25 -15.45 8.23
CA ARG A 965 24.03 -14.75 9.49
C ARG A 965 25.20 -14.98 10.43
N PHE A 966 25.93 -13.90 10.73
CA PHE A 966 26.94 -13.83 11.77
C PHE A 966 26.27 -13.27 13.02
N LEU A 967 26.04 -14.15 14.01
CA LEU A 967 25.43 -13.77 15.29
C LEU A 967 26.52 -13.79 16.36
N LEU A 968 26.89 -12.60 16.85
CA LEU A 968 27.84 -12.41 17.93
C LEU A 968 27.10 -12.10 19.23
N VAL A 969 27.20 -12.99 20.20
CA VAL A 969 26.58 -12.88 21.53
C VAL A 969 27.67 -12.71 22.59
N SER A 970 27.67 -11.58 23.28
CA SER A 970 28.57 -11.28 24.39
C SER A 970 27.81 -11.16 25.71
N THR A 971 28.38 -11.72 26.76
CA THR A 971 27.95 -11.57 28.16
C THR A 971 29.18 -11.26 28.99
N ASN A 972 29.21 -10.10 29.63
CA ASN A 972 30.31 -9.64 30.48
C ASN A 972 29.76 -9.37 31.87
N PHE A 973 30.33 -10.01 32.90
CA PHE A 973 29.87 -9.94 34.28
C PHE A 973 31.02 -9.60 35.21
N LEU A 974 30.83 -8.58 36.04
CA LEU A 974 31.75 -8.14 37.09
C LEU A 974 31.03 -8.21 38.42
N ASN A 975 31.67 -8.81 39.42
CA ASN A 975 31.28 -8.71 40.82
C ASN A 975 32.53 -8.43 41.66
N ASP A 976 32.64 -7.20 42.15
CA ASP A 976 33.72 -6.73 43.00
C ASP A 976 33.16 -6.35 44.37
N PHE A 977 33.65 -7.00 45.42
CA PHE A 977 33.25 -6.73 46.79
C PHE A 977 34.48 -6.67 47.70
N GLY A 978 34.65 -5.56 48.39
CA GLY A 978 35.69 -5.42 49.39
C GLY A 978 35.40 -4.39 50.49
N LEU A 979 36.00 -4.63 51.65
CA LEU A 979 36.05 -3.75 52.79
C LEU A 979 37.52 -3.38 53.08
N GLY A 980 37.87 -2.13 52.85
CA GLY A 980 39.08 -1.50 53.37
C GLY A 980 38.79 -0.88 54.72
N TRP A 981 39.78 -0.86 55.61
CA TRP A 981 39.69 -0.07 56.84
C TRP A 981 41.07 0.32 57.36
N ASN A 982 41.13 1.44 58.07
CA ASN A 982 42.32 1.93 58.70
C ASN A 982 42.03 2.30 60.16
N LEU A 983 42.79 1.73 61.09
CA LEU A 983 42.69 2.00 62.52
C LEU A 983 43.97 2.66 63.02
N THR A 984 43.88 3.95 63.31
CA THR A 984 44.99 4.77 63.82
C THR A 984 44.88 4.91 65.33
N PHE A 985 45.91 4.49 66.06
CA PHE A 985 46.06 4.70 67.50
C PHE A 985 46.89 5.96 67.73
N ASN A 986 46.24 7.02 68.22
CA ASN A 986 46.88 8.28 68.59
C ASN A 986 47.34 8.22 70.05
N ASN A 987 48.63 8.41 70.29
CA ASN A 987 49.27 7.73 71.40
C ASN A 987 49.41 8.57 72.69
N GLY A 988 48.46 8.38 73.61
CA GLY A 988 48.61 8.78 75.01
C GLY A 988 49.30 7.74 75.91
N PHE A 989 49.67 6.56 75.39
CA PHE A 989 50.01 5.38 76.20
C PHE A 989 51.50 4.99 76.19
N PHE A 990 52.29 5.36 75.17
CA PHE A 990 53.75 5.09 75.11
C PHE A 990 54.64 6.35 75.02
N GLY A 991 54.20 7.47 75.63
CA GLY A 991 55.02 8.67 75.81
C GLY A 991 55.10 9.62 74.60
N ASN A 992 55.32 10.90 74.92
CA ASN A 992 55.01 12.08 74.08
C ASN A 992 55.75 12.23 72.73
N ASN A 993 56.65 11.30 72.36
CA ASN A 993 57.49 11.40 71.14
C ASN A 993 57.29 10.23 70.15
N SER A 994 56.23 9.44 70.28
CA SER A 994 55.97 8.29 69.42
C SER A 994 54.98 8.60 68.30
N GLN A 995 55.31 8.20 67.07
CA GLN A 995 54.46 8.35 65.89
C GLN A 995 53.15 7.55 66.07
N PRO A 996 52.00 8.00 65.53
CA PRO A 996 50.75 7.25 65.61
C PRO A 996 50.90 5.88 64.95
N LEU A 997 50.42 4.83 65.62
CA LEU A 997 50.44 3.47 65.10
C LEU A 997 49.19 3.24 64.24
N THR A 998 49.39 2.91 62.98
CA THR A 998 48.32 2.81 61.98
C THR A 998 48.22 1.38 61.47
N ILE A 999 47.11 0.70 61.75
CA ILE A 999 46.82 -0.66 61.25
C ILE A 999 45.86 -0.55 60.07
N THR A 1000 46.38 -0.76 58.86
CA THR A 1000 45.62 -0.64 57.61
C THR A 1000 45.33 -2.01 57.00
N ASN A 1001 44.05 -2.34 56.82
CA ASN A 1001 43.63 -3.35 55.86
C ASN A 1001 43.40 -2.70 54.49
N ASN A 1002 44.44 -2.68 53.65
CA ASN A 1002 44.39 -2.19 52.28
C ASN A 1002 44.42 -3.33 51.24
N THR A 1003 43.92 -4.52 51.58
CA THR A 1003 43.85 -5.65 50.62
C THR A 1003 42.94 -5.34 49.41
N ALA A 1004 42.10 -4.30 49.51
CA ALA A 1004 41.26 -3.78 48.44
C ALA A 1004 42.07 -3.16 47.28
N SER A 1005 43.31 -2.71 47.50
CA SER A 1005 44.21 -2.28 46.41
C SER A 1005 45.00 -3.43 45.79
N THR A 1006 44.78 -4.67 46.25
CA THR A 1006 45.40 -5.89 45.72
C THR A 1006 44.38 -6.78 45.02
N ALA A 1007 43.16 -6.87 45.56
CA ALA A 1007 42.01 -7.41 44.82
C ALA A 1007 41.41 -6.31 43.93
N ILE A 1008 42.09 -6.02 42.81
CA ILE A 1008 41.56 -5.18 41.73
C ILE A 1008 40.97 -6.07 40.63
N PRO A 1009 39.96 -5.64 39.88
CA PRO A 1009 39.55 -6.36 38.68
C PRO A 1009 40.69 -6.43 37.68
N GLU A 1010 40.94 -7.65 37.19
CA GLU A 1010 41.87 -7.93 36.10
C GLU A 1010 41.07 -8.34 34.86
N THR A 1011 41.56 -7.97 33.68
CA THR A 1011 40.91 -8.34 32.42
C THR A 1011 41.08 -9.83 32.12
N THR A 1012 40.01 -10.47 31.64
CA THR A 1012 40.04 -11.88 31.18
C THR A 1012 40.79 -12.08 29.86
N GLY A 1013 41.21 -10.99 29.20
CA GLY A 1013 41.78 -11.01 27.84
C GLY A 1013 40.74 -11.14 26.73
N ILE A 1014 39.44 -11.27 27.05
CA ILE A 1014 38.36 -11.26 26.06
C ILE A 1014 37.94 -9.81 25.76
N PRO A 1015 37.79 -9.41 24.48
CA PRO A 1015 37.33 -8.06 24.14
C PRO A 1015 35.98 -7.73 24.77
N GLY A 1016 35.85 -6.53 25.35
CA GLY A 1016 34.68 -6.09 26.11
C GLY A 1016 34.72 -6.44 27.61
N SER A 1017 35.79 -7.08 28.10
CA SER A 1017 36.00 -7.41 29.52
C SER A 1017 35.86 -6.20 30.45
N LEU A 1018 35.00 -6.33 31.47
CA LEU A 1018 34.77 -5.32 32.51
C LEU A 1018 35.92 -5.23 33.54
N GLY A 1019 36.84 -6.19 33.52
CA GLY A 1019 38.07 -6.16 34.31
C GLY A 1019 39.14 -5.20 33.78
N ALA A 1020 38.87 -4.48 32.69
CA ALA A 1020 39.73 -3.42 32.19
C ALA A 1020 39.24 -2.03 32.65
N ASN A 1021 40.12 -1.30 33.35
CA ASN A 1021 40.09 0.16 33.47
C ASN A 1021 39.09 0.82 34.45
N THR A 1022 38.58 0.10 35.46
CA THR A 1022 37.56 0.62 36.40
C THR A 1022 38.05 1.12 37.77
N PHE A 1023 39.24 0.71 38.27
CA PHE A 1023 39.66 1.03 39.66
C PHE A 1023 41.12 1.49 39.83
N GLY A 1024 41.70 2.14 38.80
CA GLY A 1024 42.93 2.92 38.95
C GLY A 1024 42.67 4.20 39.74
N ALA A 1025 43.50 4.52 40.74
CA ALA A 1025 43.28 5.66 41.63
C ALA A 1025 43.27 7.01 40.88
N GLY A 1026 42.08 7.59 40.66
CA GLY A 1026 41.95 8.96 40.13
C GLY A 1026 40.58 9.36 39.59
N THR A 1027 39.77 8.45 39.06
CA THR A 1027 38.46 8.77 38.46
C THR A 1027 37.32 8.11 39.22
N GLY A 1028 36.55 8.90 39.97
CA GLY A 1028 35.35 8.43 40.64
C GLY A 1028 34.19 8.26 39.66
N ASN A 1029 33.68 7.02 39.56
CA ASN A 1029 32.28 6.67 39.33
C ASN A 1029 32.06 5.19 39.74
N ASP A 1030 30.83 4.86 40.10
CA ASP A 1030 30.29 3.50 40.23
C ASP A 1030 30.90 2.55 41.29
N SER A 1031 31.22 3.10 42.47
CA SER A 1031 31.15 2.33 43.73
C SER A 1031 30.55 3.17 44.85
N LEU A 1032 29.79 2.53 45.75
CA LEU A 1032 29.24 3.17 46.95
C LEU A 1032 30.34 3.34 48.02
N ASP A 1033 31.18 4.36 47.85
CA ASP A 1033 32.18 4.75 48.85
C ASP A 1033 31.49 5.36 50.09
N VAL A 1034 31.31 4.55 51.13
CA VAL A 1034 30.90 5.01 52.46
C VAL A 1034 32.13 5.18 53.35
N THR A 1035 32.92 6.23 53.07
CA THR A 1035 34.03 6.66 53.94
C THR A 1035 33.49 7.20 55.28
N GLY A 1036 33.55 6.36 56.31
CA GLY A 1036 33.04 6.65 57.65
C GLY A 1036 34.14 6.77 58.71
N GLY A 1037 34.37 7.99 59.20
CA GLY A 1037 35.34 8.28 60.28
C GLY A 1037 34.71 8.22 61.67
N PHE A 1038 35.10 7.24 62.48
CA PHE A 1038 34.69 7.11 63.89
C PHE A 1038 35.86 7.47 64.82
N GLY A 1039 35.84 8.71 65.33
CA GLY A 1039 36.81 9.24 66.29
C GLY A 1039 36.74 10.77 66.36
N SER A 1040 36.80 11.33 67.56
CA SER A 1040 36.99 12.78 67.74
C SER A 1040 38.47 13.11 67.54
N ALA A 1041 38.80 14.34 67.12
CA ALA A 1041 40.19 14.79 67.01
C ALA A 1041 40.98 14.72 68.34
N LEU A 1042 40.29 14.54 69.47
CA LEU A 1042 40.84 14.37 70.82
C LEU A 1042 40.80 12.91 71.34
N SER A 1043 40.32 11.93 70.57
CA SER A 1043 40.31 10.51 70.99
C SER A 1043 41.58 9.76 70.57
N SER A 1044 42.00 8.79 71.40
CA SER A 1044 43.20 7.97 71.21
C SER A 1044 43.09 6.90 70.11
N TYR A 1045 41.93 6.80 69.47
CA TYR A 1045 41.66 5.89 68.34
C TYR A 1045 40.84 6.62 67.27
N GLN A 1046 41.13 6.31 66.01
CA GLN A 1046 40.39 6.77 64.84
C GLN A 1046 40.22 5.60 63.89
N LEU A 1047 38.98 5.22 63.58
CA LEU A 1047 38.65 4.20 62.58
C LEU A 1047 38.13 4.89 61.32
N ASN A 1048 38.74 4.61 60.18
CA ASN A 1048 38.19 4.93 58.86
C ASN A 1048 37.77 3.63 58.16
N LEU A 1049 36.54 3.57 57.66
CA LEU A 1049 35.97 2.42 56.96
C LEU A 1049 35.71 2.79 55.49
N LEU A 1050 36.06 1.90 54.56
CA LEU A 1050 35.80 2.02 53.12
C LEU A 1050 35.11 0.74 52.63
N LEU A 1051 33.87 0.85 52.19
CA LEU A 1051 33.16 -0.23 51.50
C LEU A 1051 33.24 -0.01 49.99
N ARG A 1052 33.60 -1.06 49.23
CA ARG A 1052 33.53 -1.11 47.77
C ARG A 1052 32.64 -2.29 47.38
N ALA A 1053 31.57 -2.01 46.65
CA ALA A 1053 30.65 -3.03 46.17
C ALA A 1053 30.10 -2.61 44.81
N THR A 1054 30.48 -3.34 43.76
CA THR A 1054 30.08 -3.07 42.37
C THR A 1054 29.72 -4.39 41.72
N GLN A 1055 28.49 -4.47 41.19
CA GLN A 1055 28.02 -5.60 40.39
C GLN A 1055 27.52 -5.05 39.05
N GLU A 1056 28.09 -5.53 37.96
CA GLU A 1056 27.74 -5.12 36.60
C GLU A 1056 27.48 -6.38 35.76
N ASP A 1057 26.39 -6.35 34.97
CA ASP A 1057 26.05 -7.38 33.99
C ASP A 1057 25.74 -6.68 32.67
N LYS A 1058 26.48 -7.04 31.62
CA LYS A 1058 26.42 -6.42 30.31
C LYS A 1058 26.21 -7.50 29.25
N HIS A 1059 25.01 -7.52 28.69
CA HIS A 1059 24.67 -8.37 27.55
C HIS A 1059 24.66 -7.55 26.26
N SER A 1060 25.22 -8.10 25.20
CA SER A 1060 25.19 -7.51 23.86
C SER A 1060 25.03 -8.62 22.83
N THR A 1061 24.10 -8.45 21.89
CA THR A 1061 23.97 -9.33 20.73
C THR A 1061 24.00 -8.50 19.47
N THR A 1062 24.87 -8.88 18.53
CA THR A 1062 25.06 -8.21 17.25
C THR A 1062 24.82 -9.23 16.14
N LEU A 1063 23.90 -8.91 15.23
CA LEU A 1063 23.62 -9.68 14.02
C LEU A 1063 24.21 -8.95 12.81
N THR A 1064 24.85 -9.68 11.91
CA THR A 1064 25.21 -9.19 10.57
C THR A 1064 24.83 -10.24 9.54
N ALA A 1065 23.97 -9.89 8.59
CA ALA A 1065 23.34 -10.83 7.66
C ALA A 1065 23.55 -10.42 6.18
N PRO A 1066 24.78 -10.48 5.63
CA PRO A 1066 24.97 -10.36 4.18
C PRO A 1066 24.11 -11.36 3.42
N ARG A 1067 23.47 -10.87 2.36
CA ARG A 1067 22.65 -11.66 1.45
C ARG A 1067 23.03 -11.35 0.01
N VAL A 1068 23.16 -12.40 -0.80
CA VAL A 1068 23.50 -12.31 -2.23
C VAL A 1068 22.58 -13.24 -3.02
N THR A 1069 22.11 -12.82 -4.19
CA THR A 1069 21.38 -13.67 -5.13
C THR A 1069 22.25 -13.93 -6.35
N LEU A 1070 22.29 -15.18 -6.83
CA LEU A 1070 23.12 -15.63 -7.94
C LEU A 1070 22.40 -16.70 -8.77
N PHE A 1071 22.77 -16.88 -10.04
CA PHE A 1071 22.21 -17.94 -10.88
C PHE A 1071 22.80 -19.31 -10.52
N ASN A 1072 22.03 -20.38 -10.72
CA ASN A 1072 22.48 -21.76 -10.53
C ASN A 1072 23.84 -22.03 -11.21
N GLY A 1073 24.85 -22.43 -10.42
CA GLY A 1073 26.22 -22.70 -10.87
C GLY A 1073 27.15 -21.49 -10.91
N GLN A 1074 26.65 -20.27 -10.67
CA GLN A 1074 27.45 -19.04 -10.66
C GLN A 1074 28.22 -18.85 -9.35
N SER A 1075 29.34 -18.14 -9.42
CA SER A 1075 30.06 -17.60 -8.26
C SER A 1075 29.76 -16.11 -8.08
N ALA A 1076 29.38 -15.71 -6.86
CA ALA A 1076 29.12 -14.33 -6.48
C ALA A 1076 29.73 -14.02 -5.10
N TYR A 1077 29.94 -12.74 -4.81
CA TYR A 1077 30.37 -12.30 -3.49
C TYR A 1077 29.70 -10.99 -3.08
N ILE A 1078 29.64 -10.76 -1.76
CA ILE A 1078 29.24 -9.48 -1.16
C ILE A 1078 30.27 -9.08 -0.10
N THR A 1079 30.68 -7.82 -0.15
CA THR A 1079 31.69 -7.22 0.73
C THR A 1079 31.06 -6.00 1.39
N VAL A 1080 30.89 -6.05 2.71
CA VAL A 1080 30.39 -4.95 3.55
C VAL A 1080 31.50 -4.58 4.49
N THR A 1081 32.28 -3.54 4.13
CA THR A 1081 33.49 -3.17 4.88
C THR A 1081 33.55 -1.69 5.22
N GLU A 1082 33.96 -1.40 6.44
CA GLU A 1082 34.31 -0.06 6.92
C GLU A 1082 35.84 0.13 6.81
N GLN A 1083 36.27 1.33 6.42
CA GLN A 1083 37.68 1.69 6.35
C GLN A 1083 38.00 2.76 7.40
N GLN A 1084 38.86 2.40 8.35
CA GLN A 1084 39.33 3.32 9.39
C GLN A 1084 40.79 3.70 9.15
N ASN A 1085 41.06 5.00 9.15
CA ASN A 1085 42.40 5.55 9.01
C ASN A 1085 43.08 5.61 10.39
N PHE A 1086 44.34 5.17 10.47
CA PHE A 1086 45.14 5.20 11.69
C PHE A 1086 46.59 5.64 11.41
N VAL A 1087 47.26 6.21 12.41
CA VAL A 1087 48.66 6.65 12.28
C VAL A 1087 49.58 5.43 12.43
N SER A 1088 50.10 4.92 11.32
CA SER A 1088 50.91 3.69 11.28
C SER A 1088 52.40 3.94 11.55
N SER A 1089 52.91 5.12 11.20
CA SER A 1089 54.24 5.60 11.55
C SER A 1089 54.32 7.12 11.37
N PHE A 1090 55.46 7.72 11.71
CA PHE A 1090 55.79 9.09 11.34
C PHE A 1090 57.23 9.18 10.85
N THR A 1091 57.48 10.06 9.88
CA THR A 1091 58.82 10.38 9.40
C THR A 1091 59.18 11.79 9.84
N GLN A 1092 60.37 11.96 10.40
CA GLN A 1092 60.90 13.29 10.73
C GLN A 1092 61.79 13.77 9.59
N THR A 1093 61.37 14.84 8.92
CA THR A 1093 62.15 15.48 7.86
C THR A 1093 62.83 16.72 8.44
N ALA A 1094 64.16 16.78 8.36
CA ALA A 1094 64.88 18.00 8.67
C ALA A 1094 64.59 19.06 7.60
N GLY A 1095 63.99 20.18 8.00
CA GLY A 1095 63.78 21.32 7.12
C GLY A 1095 65.11 21.93 6.70
N ALA A 1096 65.22 22.29 5.42
CA ALA A 1096 66.38 22.98 4.88
C ALA A 1096 66.67 24.26 5.69
N ALA A 1097 67.94 24.49 6.02
CA ALA A 1097 68.33 25.62 6.86
C ALA A 1097 67.99 26.96 6.17
N GLY A 1098 67.09 27.73 6.78
CA GLY A 1098 66.86 29.11 6.39
C GLY A 1098 68.07 29.99 6.71
N ILE A 1099 68.16 31.14 6.05
CA ILE A 1099 69.18 32.15 6.32
C ILE A 1099 69.03 32.61 7.78
N GLY A 1100 69.94 32.16 8.65
CA GLY A 1100 69.81 32.25 10.11
C GLY A 1100 70.20 30.98 10.88
N GLY A 1101 70.38 29.84 10.20
CA GLY A 1101 71.02 28.64 10.79
C GLY A 1101 70.14 27.78 11.68
N VAL A 1102 68.83 28.05 11.76
CA VAL A 1102 67.87 27.23 12.51
C VAL A 1102 67.16 26.29 11.54
N SER A 1103 67.49 24.99 11.57
CA SER A 1103 66.69 23.95 10.91
C SER A 1103 65.49 23.58 11.77
N GLY A 1104 64.27 23.86 11.28
CA GLY A 1104 63.05 23.30 11.86
C GLY A 1104 62.90 21.81 11.52
N ILE A 1105 62.43 21.00 12.46
CA ILE A 1105 62.10 19.59 12.23
C ILE A 1105 60.62 19.50 11.87
N GLY A 1106 60.29 18.94 10.72
CA GLY A 1106 58.92 18.66 10.31
C GLY A 1106 58.55 17.20 10.59
N THR A 1107 57.49 16.98 11.37
CA THR A 1107 56.91 15.65 11.58
C THR A 1107 55.84 15.37 10.51
N ASN A 1108 56.07 14.40 9.64
CA ASN A 1108 55.10 13.95 8.65
C ASN A 1108 54.47 12.63 9.12
N LEU A 1109 53.14 12.57 9.24
CA LEU A 1109 52.44 11.38 9.70
C LEU A 1109 52.16 10.45 8.51
N ASN A 1110 52.53 9.17 8.64
CA ASN A 1110 52.09 8.14 7.71
C ASN A 1110 50.75 7.59 8.20
N ILE A 1111 49.70 7.79 7.40
CA ILE A 1111 48.35 7.33 7.68
C ILE A 1111 48.12 6.06 6.85
N SER A 1112 47.89 4.95 7.53
CA SER A 1112 47.46 3.70 6.90
C SER A 1112 45.96 3.49 7.08
N THR A 1113 45.37 2.68 6.22
CA THR A 1113 43.94 2.39 6.22
C THR A 1113 43.71 0.93 6.62
N LEU A 1114 42.83 0.69 7.58
CA LEU A 1114 42.43 -0.63 8.02
C LEU A 1114 41.01 -0.93 7.50
N SER A 1115 40.80 -2.08 6.87
CA SER A 1115 39.47 -2.53 6.46
C SER A 1115 38.92 -3.60 7.40
N THR A 1116 37.75 -3.35 7.97
CA THR A 1116 36.99 -4.30 8.83
C THR A 1116 35.60 -4.53 8.24
N GLY A 1117 34.87 -5.53 8.71
CA GLY A 1117 33.53 -5.89 8.23
C GLY A 1117 33.43 -7.34 7.77
N VAL A 1118 32.55 -7.62 6.81
CA VAL A 1118 32.20 -8.97 6.36
C VAL A 1118 32.41 -9.13 4.87
N VAL A 1119 33.01 -10.25 4.46
CA VAL A 1119 33.00 -10.75 3.08
C VAL A 1119 32.35 -12.13 3.06
N LEU A 1120 31.35 -12.30 2.19
CA LEU A 1120 30.77 -13.61 1.86
C LEU A 1120 31.03 -13.86 0.38
N ALA A 1121 31.93 -14.79 0.07
CA ALA A 1121 32.06 -15.36 -1.27
C ALA A 1121 31.37 -16.72 -1.33
N VAL A 1122 30.63 -16.98 -2.41
CA VAL A 1122 29.84 -18.20 -2.54
C VAL A 1122 29.70 -18.65 -4.00
N THR A 1123 29.80 -19.96 -4.21
CA THR A 1123 29.38 -20.65 -5.43
C THR A 1123 28.29 -21.64 -5.05
N ALA A 1124 27.14 -21.63 -5.69
CA ALA A 1124 26.05 -22.54 -5.35
C ALA A 1124 25.41 -23.20 -6.56
N THR A 1125 24.92 -24.41 -6.38
CA THR A 1125 24.18 -25.16 -7.38
C THR A 1125 23.00 -25.90 -6.76
N VAL A 1126 21.89 -25.96 -7.48
CA VAL A 1126 20.66 -26.63 -7.05
C VAL A 1126 20.69 -28.11 -7.43
N SER A 1127 20.21 -28.98 -6.54
CA SER A 1127 20.05 -30.41 -6.82
C SER A 1127 18.94 -30.66 -7.86
N ALA A 1128 19.02 -31.78 -8.59
CA ALA A 1128 18.09 -32.10 -9.67
C ALA A 1128 16.61 -32.23 -9.24
N ASP A 1129 16.35 -32.45 -7.95
CA ASP A 1129 15.01 -32.50 -7.35
C ASP A 1129 14.49 -31.11 -6.88
N HIS A 1130 15.25 -30.04 -7.12
CA HIS A 1130 14.98 -28.67 -6.67
C HIS A 1130 14.71 -28.55 -5.15
N ARG A 1131 15.19 -29.50 -4.33
CA ARG A 1131 14.98 -29.52 -2.88
C ARG A 1131 16.21 -29.01 -2.11
N TYR A 1132 17.41 -29.27 -2.58
CA TYR A 1132 18.65 -28.92 -1.89
C TYR A 1132 19.51 -27.96 -2.71
N VAL A 1133 20.33 -27.20 -2.00
CA VAL A 1133 21.34 -26.32 -2.57
C VAL A 1133 22.70 -26.75 -2.03
N VAL A 1134 23.60 -27.14 -2.94
CA VAL A 1134 25.01 -27.41 -2.63
C VAL A 1134 25.78 -26.10 -2.81
N MET A 1135 26.44 -25.65 -1.74
CA MET A 1135 27.14 -24.37 -1.69
C MET A 1135 28.57 -24.54 -1.24
N THR A 1136 29.52 -23.97 -1.98
CA THR A 1136 30.88 -23.71 -1.51
C THR A 1136 30.93 -22.27 -1.00
N LEU A 1137 31.22 -22.13 0.29
CA LEU A 1137 31.08 -20.90 1.07
C LEU A 1137 32.44 -20.49 1.65
N GLN A 1138 32.79 -19.22 1.50
CA GLN A 1138 33.95 -18.59 2.17
C GLN A 1138 33.56 -17.30 2.92
N PRO A 1139 32.74 -17.39 3.97
CA PRO A 1139 32.48 -16.28 4.88
C PRO A 1139 33.73 -15.89 5.68
N SER A 1140 33.97 -14.58 5.78
CA SER A 1140 34.95 -13.99 6.69
C SER A 1140 34.40 -12.73 7.35
N LEU A 1141 34.74 -12.56 8.63
CA LEU A 1141 34.37 -11.44 9.49
C LEU A 1141 35.64 -10.90 10.15
N SER A 1142 35.94 -9.62 9.90
CA SER A 1142 37.04 -8.87 10.50
C SER A 1142 36.47 -7.82 11.45
N THR A 1143 36.77 -7.88 12.74
CA THR A 1143 36.37 -6.86 13.73
C THR A 1143 37.60 -6.19 14.33
N LEU A 1144 37.57 -4.85 14.45
CA LEU A 1144 38.53 -4.11 15.26
C LEU A 1144 38.17 -4.27 16.74
N ASP A 1145 39.06 -4.88 17.52
CA ASP A 1145 38.89 -4.97 18.98
C ASP A 1145 39.46 -3.74 19.70
N GLY A 1146 40.37 -2.98 19.08
CA GLY A 1146 40.85 -1.69 19.58
C GLY A 1146 42.09 -1.13 18.86
N LEU A 1147 42.41 0.14 19.15
CA LEU A 1147 43.64 0.83 18.71
C LEU A 1147 44.50 1.16 19.94
N ASP A 1148 45.59 0.41 20.15
CA ASP A 1148 46.56 0.72 21.20
C ASP A 1148 47.42 1.93 20.76
N VAL A 1149 47.61 2.92 21.63
CA VAL A 1149 48.48 4.07 21.34
C VAL A 1149 49.87 3.84 21.95
N PHE A 1150 50.89 3.68 21.10
CA PHE A 1150 52.28 3.62 21.50
C PHE A 1150 52.92 5.01 21.38
N ASN A 1151 53.23 5.61 22.52
CA ASN A 1151 53.89 6.91 22.60
C ASN A 1151 55.41 6.75 22.42
N ILE A 1152 55.99 7.49 21.49
CA ILE A 1152 57.42 7.52 21.20
C ILE A 1152 58.00 8.84 21.71
N THR A 1153 58.77 8.77 22.78
CA THR A 1153 59.53 9.91 23.31
C THR A 1153 60.94 9.94 22.72
N GLY A 1154 61.15 10.76 21.68
CA GLY A 1154 62.46 11.03 21.10
C GLY A 1154 63.05 12.35 21.60
N GLN A 1155 64.33 12.34 21.98
CA GLN A 1155 65.08 13.56 22.30
C GLN A 1155 65.87 14.02 21.07
N ALA A 1156 65.40 15.07 20.40
CA ALA A 1156 66.13 15.68 19.30
C ALA A 1156 67.14 16.71 19.84
N THR A 1157 68.43 16.49 19.57
CA THR A 1157 69.52 17.35 20.03
C THR A 1157 69.99 18.27 18.91
N THR A 1158 69.36 19.45 18.79
CA THR A 1158 69.78 20.49 17.84
C THR A 1158 70.32 21.69 18.62
N GLY A 1159 71.61 21.99 18.49
CA GLY A 1159 72.19 23.22 19.05
C GLY A 1159 72.36 23.29 20.58
N GLY A 1160 72.32 22.17 21.30
CA GLY A 1160 72.64 22.11 22.74
C GLY A 1160 71.44 22.25 23.69
N THR A 1161 70.26 22.62 23.19
CA THR A 1161 68.99 22.54 23.92
C THR A 1161 68.17 21.37 23.39
N GLY A 1162 68.08 20.28 24.16
CA GLY A 1162 67.25 19.14 23.81
C GLY A 1162 65.77 19.48 23.92
N SER A 1163 65.00 19.26 22.85
CA SER A 1163 63.54 19.32 22.90
C SER A 1163 62.97 17.90 22.78
N ASN A 1164 62.10 17.53 23.73
CA ASN A 1164 61.33 16.30 23.67
C ASN A 1164 60.19 16.51 22.68
N GLN A 1165 60.19 15.78 21.57
CA GLN A 1165 59.10 15.82 20.59
C GLN A 1165 58.24 14.57 20.78
N PRO A 1166 56.99 14.68 21.30
CA PRO A 1166 56.11 13.54 21.48
C PRO A 1166 55.51 13.12 20.14
N GLY A 1167 55.88 11.93 19.66
CA GLY A 1167 55.18 11.24 18.58
C GLY A 1167 54.31 10.12 19.14
N PHE A 1168 53.24 9.75 18.45
CA PHE A 1168 52.46 8.54 18.77
C PHE A 1168 52.21 7.71 17.51
N VAL A 1169 52.14 6.40 17.68
CA VAL A 1169 51.79 5.43 16.66
C VAL A 1169 50.62 4.60 17.18
N GLN A 1170 49.67 4.26 16.31
CA GLN A 1170 48.49 3.48 16.65
C GLN A 1170 48.65 2.04 16.14
N LEU A 1171 48.46 1.07 17.03
CA LEU A 1171 48.58 -0.36 16.75
C LEU A 1171 47.17 -0.98 16.79
N PRO A 1172 46.55 -1.27 15.63
CA PRO A 1172 45.25 -1.93 15.58
C PRO A 1172 45.33 -3.41 16.01
N LYS A 1173 44.42 -3.82 16.89
CA LYS A 1173 44.13 -5.22 17.20
C LYS A 1173 42.88 -5.64 16.43
N ILE A 1174 43.03 -6.58 15.49
CA ILE A 1174 41.89 -7.12 14.74
C ILE A 1174 41.70 -8.61 14.99
N SER A 1175 40.45 -9.01 15.14
CA SER A 1175 40.01 -10.40 15.17
C SER A 1175 39.42 -10.75 13.81
N LEU A 1176 40.09 -11.65 13.08
CA LEU A 1176 39.63 -12.20 11.82
C LEU A 1176 39.12 -13.63 12.02
N THR A 1177 37.83 -13.86 11.78
CA THR A 1177 37.25 -15.21 11.68
C THR A 1177 36.96 -15.52 10.21
N GLN A 1178 37.42 -16.66 9.71
CA GLN A 1178 37.13 -17.13 8.36
C GLN A 1178 36.78 -18.63 8.40
N VAL A 1179 35.78 -19.03 7.62
CA VAL A 1179 35.41 -20.43 7.38
C VAL A 1179 35.39 -20.66 5.88
N ALA A 1180 35.95 -21.79 5.43
CA ALA A 1180 35.86 -22.25 4.05
C ALA A 1180 35.32 -23.68 4.05
N THR A 1181 34.16 -23.90 3.44
CA THR A 1181 33.47 -25.21 3.48
C THR A 1181 32.55 -25.42 2.27
N THR A 1182 32.23 -26.67 1.96
CA THR A 1182 31.21 -27.04 0.99
C THR A 1182 30.13 -27.86 1.70
N VAL A 1183 28.88 -27.43 1.60
CA VAL A 1183 27.74 -27.97 2.36
C VAL A 1183 26.52 -28.13 1.46
N SER A 1184 25.63 -29.06 1.79
CA SER A 1184 24.30 -29.18 1.18
C SER A 1184 23.25 -28.79 2.21
N VAL A 1185 22.33 -27.89 1.83
CA VAL A 1185 21.27 -27.36 2.71
C VAL A 1185 19.94 -27.40 1.97
N PRO A 1186 18.84 -27.86 2.59
CA PRO A 1186 17.50 -27.82 2.01
C PRO A 1186 17.07 -26.38 1.73
N ASP A 1187 16.24 -26.19 0.70
CA ASP A 1187 15.63 -24.89 0.36
C ASP A 1187 14.87 -24.31 1.55
N GLY A 1188 15.14 -23.05 1.88
CA GLY A 1188 14.60 -22.37 3.06
C GLY A 1188 15.09 -22.94 4.40
N GLY A 1189 15.98 -23.93 4.40
CA GLY A 1189 16.60 -24.46 5.61
C GLY A 1189 17.73 -23.57 6.13
N THR A 1190 18.07 -23.73 7.41
CA THR A 1190 19.18 -23.02 8.05
C THR A 1190 20.20 -24.03 8.56
N LEU A 1191 21.46 -23.87 8.17
CA LEU A 1191 22.59 -24.70 8.60
C LEU A 1191 23.59 -23.86 9.41
N LEU A 1192 23.97 -24.33 10.59
CA LEU A 1192 25.11 -23.79 11.34
C LEU A 1192 26.42 -24.30 10.72
N ILE A 1193 27.10 -23.45 9.95
CA ILE A 1193 28.34 -23.85 9.22
C ILE A 1193 29.60 -23.71 10.07
N GLY A 1194 29.56 -22.95 11.16
CA GLY A 1194 30.70 -22.75 12.04
C GLY A 1194 30.43 -21.73 13.14
N GLY A 1195 31.44 -21.50 13.98
CA GLY A 1195 31.37 -20.57 15.09
C GLY A 1195 32.55 -20.70 16.04
N GLN A 1196 32.63 -19.80 17.02
CA GLN A 1196 33.64 -19.80 18.08
C GLN A 1196 32.99 -19.41 19.40
N ARG A 1197 33.32 -20.12 20.49
CA ARG A 1197 32.96 -19.71 21.85
C ARG A 1197 34.22 -19.47 22.66
N LEU A 1198 34.38 -18.23 23.12
CA LEU A 1198 35.40 -17.81 24.08
C LEU A 1198 34.74 -17.64 25.45
N VAL A 1199 35.38 -18.13 26.50
CA VAL A 1199 34.98 -17.95 27.90
C VAL A 1199 36.23 -17.68 28.70
N GLY A 1200 36.22 -16.62 29.51
CA GLY A 1200 37.31 -16.19 30.36
C GLY A 1200 36.77 -15.87 31.74
N GLU A 1201 37.40 -16.42 32.77
CA GLU A 1201 37.03 -16.23 34.16
C GLU A 1201 38.29 -15.88 34.94
N VAL A 1202 38.27 -14.75 35.65
CA VAL A 1202 39.36 -14.31 36.52
C VAL A 1202 38.78 -14.06 37.91
N GLU A 1203 39.38 -14.68 38.90
CA GLU A 1203 39.01 -14.53 40.30
C GLU A 1203 40.23 -14.12 41.11
N VAL A 1204 40.14 -12.97 41.77
CA VAL A 1204 41.19 -12.43 42.64
C VAL A 1204 40.63 -12.36 44.05
N GLU A 1205 41.24 -13.08 44.99
CA GLU A 1205 40.92 -13.01 46.42
C GLU A 1205 42.16 -12.55 47.21
N SER A 1206 41.99 -11.52 48.02
CA SER A 1206 43.03 -11.00 48.92
C SER A 1206 42.45 -10.78 50.31
N GLY A 1207 43.19 -11.12 51.36
CA GLY A 1207 42.67 -10.99 52.72
C GLY A 1207 43.74 -11.09 53.80
N VAL A 1208 43.40 -10.61 54.99
CA VAL A 1208 44.31 -10.57 56.14
C VAL A 1208 44.55 -12.01 56.64
N PRO A 1209 45.82 -12.49 56.70
CA PRO A 1209 46.12 -13.84 57.15
C PRO A 1209 45.50 -14.17 58.52
N VAL A 1210 45.11 -15.44 58.70
CA VAL A 1210 44.35 -15.97 59.85
C VAL A 1210 42.92 -15.41 59.96
N LEU A 1211 42.72 -14.09 59.98
CA LEU A 1211 41.41 -13.46 60.18
C LEU A 1211 40.45 -13.73 59.02
N SER A 1212 40.95 -13.80 57.78
CA SER A 1212 40.19 -14.24 56.61
C SER A 1212 39.63 -15.66 56.71
N LYS A 1213 40.19 -16.53 57.56
CA LYS A 1213 39.77 -17.94 57.68
C LYS A 1213 38.71 -18.18 58.76
N ILE A 1214 38.31 -17.15 59.51
CA ILE A 1214 37.33 -17.28 60.58
C ILE A 1214 35.91 -17.13 60.00
N PRO A 1215 35.03 -18.15 60.08
CA PRO A 1215 33.65 -18.03 59.59
C PRO A 1215 32.89 -16.90 60.29
N LEU A 1216 31.85 -16.37 59.64
CA LEU A 1216 31.15 -15.09 59.94
C LEU A 1216 32.02 -13.83 59.77
N ILE A 1217 33.23 -13.79 60.33
CA ILE A 1217 34.08 -12.59 60.35
C ILE A 1217 34.87 -12.41 59.04
N ASN A 1218 35.19 -13.50 58.33
CA ASN A 1218 35.89 -13.57 57.04
C ASN A 1218 35.58 -12.38 56.11
N ARG A 1219 34.29 -12.08 55.86
CA ARG A 1219 33.84 -11.02 54.92
C ARG A 1219 34.26 -9.59 55.27
N LEU A 1220 34.77 -9.33 56.47
CA LEU A 1220 35.33 -8.04 56.90
C LEU A 1220 36.86 -7.96 56.72
N PHE A 1221 37.49 -9.08 56.35
CA PHE A 1221 38.93 -9.30 56.24
C PHE A 1221 39.34 -9.94 54.90
N THR A 1222 38.39 -10.15 53.97
CA THR A 1222 38.62 -10.59 52.58
C THR A 1222 37.96 -9.65 51.59
N ASN A 1223 38.68 -9.41 50.50
CA ASN A 1223 38.28 -8.64 49.35
C ASN A 1223 38.36 -9.58 48.14
N ARG A 1224 37.27 -9.67 47.38
CA ARG A 1224 37.13 -10.64 46.29
C ARG A 1224 36.53 -9.98 45.07
N THR A 1225 37.18 -10.21 43.95
CA THR A 1225 36.74 -9.77 42.64
C THR A 1225 36.59 -10.98 41.74
N TYR A 1226 35.46 -11.05 41.02
CA TYR A 1226 35.15 -12.11 40.06
C TYR A 1226 34.70 -11.48 38.75
N VAL A 1227 35.45 -11.73 37.68
CA VAL A 1227 35.18 -11.27 36.32
C VAL A 1227 34.88 -12.51 35.47
N ARG A 1228 33.76 -12.50 34.75
CA ARG A 1228 33.37 -13.56 33.82
C ARG A 1228 32.93 -12.96 32.50
N ASP A 1229 33.66 -13.27 31.45
CA ASP A 1229 33.39 -12.83 30.10
C ASP A 1229 33.14 -14.04 29.19
N SER A 1230 32.12 -13.97 28.34
CA SER A 1230 31.85 -14.98 27.31
C SER A 1230 31.45 -14.28 26.02
N ARG A 1231 32.09 -14.67 24.90
CA ARG A 1231 31.84 -14.16 23.54
C ARG A 1231 31.61 -15.37 22.63
N VAL A 1232 30.43 -15.45 22.02
CA VAL A 1232 30.00 -16.55 21.14
C VAL A 1232 29.69 -16.00 19.76
N LEU A 1233 30.43 -16.42 18.75
CA LEU A 1233 30.12 -16.18 17.34
C LEU A 1233 29.50 -17.45 16.75
N LEU A 1234 28.31 -17.32 16.15
CA LEU A 1234 27.68 -18.35 15.33
C LEU A 1234 27.61 -17.85 13.88
N ILE A 1235 27.93 -18.73 12.93
CA ILE A 1235 27.83 -18.46 11.49
C ILE A 1235 26.83 -19.45 10.91
N LEU A 1236 25.65 -18.95 10.56
CA LEU A 1236 24.56 -19.72 9.98
C LEU A 1236 24.38 -19.35 8.51
N VAL A 1237 23.96 -20.29 7.67
CA VAL A 1237 23.63 -20.03 6.26
C VAL A 1237 22.26 -20.59 5.91
N ARG A 1238 21.49 -19.78 5.17
CA ARG A 1238 20.14 -20.08 4.68
C ARG A 1238 20.09 -19.81 3.18
N PRO A 1239 20.07 -20.83 2.31
CA PRO A 1239 19.73 -20.65 0.91
C PRO A 1239 18.20 -20.60 0.74
N ARG A 1240 17.77 -19.90 -0.30
CA ARG A 1240 16.42 -19.94 -0.83
C ARG A 1240 16.47 -20.02 -2.36
N ILE A 1241 15.86 -21.05 -2.92
CA ILE A 1241 15.68 -21.19 -4.36
C ILE A 1241 14.56 -20.23 -4.79
N ILE A 1242 14.80 -19.50 -5.88
CA ILE A 1242 13.83 -18.61 -6.51
C ILE A 1242 13.59 -19.16 -7.92
N ILE A 1243 12.42 -19.76 -8.12
CA ILE A 1243 11.93 -20.21 -9.42
C ILE A 1243 10.85 -19.21 -9.85
N GLN A 1244 11.09 -18.49 -10.94
CA GLN A 1244 10.22 -17.37 -11.37
C GLN A 1244 8.75 -17.83 -11.55
N LYS A 1245 8.52 -19.00 -12.16
CA LYS A 1245 7.19 -19.62 -12.32
C LYS A 1245 6.49 -19.91 -10.98
N GLU A 1246 7.19 -20.49 -10.00
CA GLU A 1246 6.62 -20.71 -8.64
C GLU A 1246 6.25 -19.37 -7.99
N TRP A 1247 7.10 -18.35 -8.16
CA TRP A 1247 6.92 -17.02 -7.60
C TRP A 1247 5.71 -16.29 -8.19
N GLU A 1248 5.57 -16.30 -9.52
CA GLU A 1248 4.43 -15.72 -10.24
C GLU A 1248 3.12 -16.41 -9.85
N LYS A 1249 3.09 -17.75 -9.84
CA LYS A 1249 1.93 -18.55 -9.42
C LYS A 1249 1.52 -18.28 -7.96
N ASN A 1250 2.47 -18.04 -7.07
CA ASN A 1250 2.20 -17.68 -5.67
C ASN A 1250 1.72 -16.22 -5.51
N GLN A 1251 2.17 -15.31 -6.38
CA GLN A 1251 1.84 -13.88 -6.32
C GLN A 1251 0.52 -13.53 -7.03
N PHE A 1252 0.19 -14.22 -8.13
CA PHE A 1252 -0.94 -13.93 -9.01
C PHE A 1252 -2.00 -15.05 -9.10
N GLY A 1253 -1.73 -16.23 -8.53
CA GLY A 1253 -2.61 -17.40 -8.56
C GLY A 1253 -2.49 -18.25 -9.83
N GLN A 1254 -3.26 -19.34 -9.93
CA GLN A 1254 -3.18 -20.31 -11.04
C GLN A 1254 -3.81 -19.85 -12.37
N ASN A 1255 -4.22 -18.59 -12.49
CA ASN A 1255 -4.88 -18.06 -13.70
C ASN A 1255 -3.93 -17.26 -14.61
N TYR A 1256 -2.61 -17.46 -14.44
CA TYR A 1256 -1.52 -16.92 -15.26
C TYR A 1256 -0.62 -18.06 -15.75
#